data_AF-A0A7W0JCB7-F1
#
_entry.id   AF-A0A7W0JCB7-F1
#
_cell.length_a   1.000
_cell.length_b   1.000
_cell.length_c   1.000
_cell.angle_alpha   90.00
_cell.angle_beta   90.00
_cell.angle_gamma   90.00
#
_symmetry.space_group_name_H-M   'P 1'
#
loop_
_entity.id
_entity.type
_entity.pdbx_description
1 polymer ?
#
loop_
_entity_poly.entity_id
_entity_poly.type
_entity_poly.pdbx_seq_one_letter_code
_entity_poly.pdbx_strand_id
1 'polypeptide(L)'
;MNTPLFSNSFEVIKVPLDHPTFYARTFSLIAKQRKRLHEHDPNEIKKTLEEEDELLSRTNARAKIQEGSAFRALNRVRKLVYWLVDDKGDLNIVAVSQTIESLKNSLYSLGPERQFDAKHQKNLLNSLTLLQESKEMQILLKKVSAPYMNRYAEQLIRETLKLPGNRRINDPETKRAFLTVWFCLLRQSVGSCFATAPAILVHDQQPAQLFKDLIEILGTGRLKRIYGGIEYSVPLVTSWGAGDLRRPMMLSSDTDVGFIEPWASPGLIDALVAADLISEKLPLKERITQAKILLLPHVKPKFSENTMSIVTAEELLKNVLLNSLDLKPEELLKAESKSAFVGSMMMNAVETSSSKGSTRTTFHTKFHAACSAFKIFSENALLKSWEFTLASFAEIKSSFTRWNLYSSLGFEPEENGGIGFVIHQMLQGKLEQVNRQSEEIKIEHENALVHLRYLETRMRSANSEKDEEWMKSEYRTRRYEFSIIEERFQLCQYHADIYSKLLNHLINFYSDLFPRYFQEVYDADMRGLSPNPYDDSPAGFHLLYKHGRSNTAQWDRIETPTEFIEALASFFISSEMEIQTDPSMKNLENVLSEITTAVVLHVRTTEFLETAFHRMARAHRTAPIKDPLKHLDKIDKKPWAYTSGGNMETLVSSYWKRENPPTEVSRWVESPTELLVFLVDTLKQMNPKVSLEFEKDPEKSLIMHSPTHAFLLKPGLSPFKELWKNPEFTYTHIRDNIIEPAGNFISQISLDQAMAHYLIDKLAQKVPENYRHYFKQVFNYVPIGISPPEFRNHLVYVMNKERGLGYGRVLSADTIDEILFSELPLFSSSELKERIQKVFKKLPNIGPSLLSKLETLWEELPIEMLPGAILGAQNLKEIVMSFLCLLYGTTSSAFDYHLHVSQVCKKLGYALPMPTIVADTNWVRDEFGFVVNPGSGQLEFWRVDYTGSVGAPISTWDKWLNGSTREPTWGVYINPQEYSS
;
A
#
# COMPACT_ATOMS: atom_id res chain seq x y z
N MET A 1 -9.09 -51.36 3.92
CA MET A 1 -9.53 -51.44 5.32
C MET A 1 -10.70 -50.50 5.50
N ASN A 2 -11.92 -51.03 5.52
CA ASN A 2 -13.18 -50.31 5.70
C ASN A 2 -13.65 -50.52 7.15
N THR A 3 -13.43 -49.54 8.01
CA THR A 3 -14.10 -49.43 9.31
C THR A 3 -14.97 -48.18 9.28
N PRO A 4 -16.19 -48.20 9.85
CA PRO A 4 -17.07 -47.03 9.85
C PRO A 4 -16.46 -45.97 10.78
N LEU A 5 -15.83 -44.94 10.20
CA LEU A 5 -15.14 -43.87 10.92
C LEU A 5 -16.08 -42.90 11.68
N PHE A 6 -17.40 -43.06 11.55
CA PHE A 6 -18.34 -41.98 11.82
C PHE A 6 -19.31 -42.22 12.98
N SER A 7 -19.60 -43.47 13.39
CA SER A 7 -20.68 -43.75 14.34
C SER A 7 -20.46 -43.23 15.77
N ASN A 8 -19.21 -43.04 16.21
CA ASN A 8 -18.88 -42.40 17.51
C ASN A 8 -18.40 -40.93 17.38
N SER A 9 -18.34 -40.39 16.16
CA SER A 9 -17.72 -39.08 15.87
C SER A 9 -18.72 -37.91 15.92
N PHE A 10 -20.00 -38.18 15.67
CA PHE A 10 -21.05 -37.14 15.59
C PHE A 10 -21.46 -36.56 16.95
N GLU A 11 -21.24 -37.31 18.05
CA GLU A 11 -21.40 -36.78 19.41
C GLU A 11 -20.47 -35.60 19.72
N VAL A 12 -19.46 -35.31 18.90
CA VAL A 12 -18.51 -34.20 19.13
C VAL A 12 -19.04 -32.87 18.57
N ILE A 13 -19.92 -32.89 17.57
CA ILE A 13 -20.40 -31.64 16.92
C ILE A 13 -21.44 -30.93 17.82
N LYS A 14 -22.34 -31.67 18.48
CA LYS A 14 -23.34 -31.22 19.49
C LYS A 14 -24.01 -29.85 19.21
N VAL A 15 -24.31 -29.56 17.95
CA VAL A 15 -25.10 -28.37 17.57
C VAL A 15 -26.02 -28.70 16.39
N PRO A 16 -27.20 -28.06 16.32
CA PRO A 16 -28.09 -28.08 15.16
C PRO A 16 -27.40 -27.67 13.84
N LEU A 17 -27.94 -28.11 12.70
CA LEU A 17 -27.41 -27.78 11.36
C LEU A 17 -27.45 -26.28 11.05
N ASP A 18 -28.47 -25.58 11.57
CA ASP A 18 -28.68 -24.14 11.42
C ASP A 18 -27.85 -23.31 12.41
N HIS A 19 -27.14 -23.95 13.34
CA HIS A 19 -26.28 -23.22 14.27
C HIS A 19 -25.07 -22.62 13.54
N PRO A 20 -24.73 -21.33 13.76
CA PRO A 20 -23.58 -20.66 13.13
C PRO A 20 -22.19 -21.29 13.33
N THR A 21 -22.06 -22.28 14.23
CA THR A 21 -20.77 -22.94 14.51
C THR A 21 -20.69 -24.35 13.95
N PHE A 22 -21.77 -24.87 13.35
CA PHE A 22 -21.83 -26.22 12.81
C PHE A 22 -20.70 -26.49 11.81
N TYR A 23 -20.53 -25.59 10.84
CA TYR A 23 -19.48 -25.72 9.83
C TYR A 23 -18.07 -25.69 10.43
N ALA A 24 -17.80 -24.73 11.32
CA ALA A 24 -16.51 -24.64 12.01
C ALA A 24 -16.20 -25.88 12.87
N ARG A 25 -17.19 -26.42 13.60
CA ARG A 25 -17.02 -27.62 14.42
C ARG A 25 -16.78 -28.86 13.57
N THR A 26 -17.51 -29.00 12.46
CA THR A 26 -17.33 -30.08 11.49
C THR A 26 -15.93 -30.06 10.91
N PHE A 27 -15.47 -28.91 10.41
CA PHE A 27 -14.11 -28.77 9.89
C PHE A 27 -13.04 -29.07 10.96
N SER A 28 -13.23 -28.57 12.19
CA SER A 28 -12.30 -28.80 13.30
C SER A 28 -12.16 -30.28 13.68
N LEU A 29 -13.26 -31.04 13.60
CA LEU A 29 -13.26 -32.49 13.83
C LEU A 29 -12.42 -33.20 12.77
N ILE A 30 -12.67 -32.90 11.49
CA ILE A 30 -11.94 -33.51 10.37
C ILE A 30 -10.46 -33.13 10.41
N ALA A 31 -10.12 -31.86 10.69
CA ALA A 31 -8.74 -31.40 10.82
C ALA A 31 -7.97 -32.18 11.92
N LYS A 32 -8.60 -32.41 13.08
CA LYS A 32 -8.00 -33.20 14.18
C LYS A 32 -7.80 -34.66 13.80
N GLN A 33 -8.74 -35.26 13.08
CA GLN A 33 -8.60 -36.63 12.59
C GLN A 33 -7.46 -36.73 11.57
N ARG A 34 -7.38 -35.80 10.61
CA ARG A 34 -6.29 -35.73 9.64
C ARG A 34 -4.92 -35.53 10.29
N LYS A 35 -4.82 -34.67 11.30
CA LYS A 35 -3.58 -34.47 12.05
C LYS A 35 -3.04 -35.78 12.64
N ARG A 36 -3.89 -36.60 13.26
CA ARG A 36 -3.50 -37.92 13.80
C ARG A 36 -3.05 -38.90 12.72
N LEU A 37 -3.65 -38.83 11.52
CA LEU A 37 -3.23 -39.63 10.38
C LEU A 37 -1.85 -39.18 9.86
N HIS A 38 -1.59 -37.87 9.83
CA HIS A 38 -0.30 -37.31 9.40
C HIS A 38 0.85 -37.54 10.37
N GLU A 39 0.60 -37.77 11.67
CA GLU A 39 1.63 -38.14 12.64
C GLU A 39 2.43 -39.39 12.24
N HIS A 40 1.84 -40.23 11.37
CA HIS A 40 2.43 -41.48 10.89
C HIS A 40 2.81 -41.44 9.39
N ASP A 41 2.63 -40.31 8.69
CA ASP A 41 2.95 -40.16 7.26
C ASP A 41 4.41 -39.71 7.09
N PRO A 42 5.28 -40.50 6.43
CA PRO A 42 6.69 -40.12 6.23
C PRO A 42 6.88 -38.96 5.24
N ASN A 43 5.85 -38.56 4.49
CA ASN A 43 5.95 -37.48 3.52
C ASN A 43 5.75 -36.10 4.17
N GLU A 44 6.85 -35.50 4.62
CA GLU A 44 6.85 -34.18 5.26
C GLU A 44 6.41 -33.03 4.34
N ILE A 45 6.59 -33.14 3.01
CA ILE A 45 6.08 -32.14 2.04
C ILE A 45 4.55 -32.16 2.06
N LYS A 46 3.97 -33.35 1.94
CA LYS A 46 2.52 -33.51 1.97
C LYS A 46 1.94 -33.04 3.29
N LYS A 47 2.58 -33.38 4.41
CA LYS A 47 2.19 -32.86 5.73
C LYS A 47 2.27 -31.34 5.81
N THR A 48 3.30 -30.72 5.26
CA THR A 48 3.44 -29.24 5.22
C THR A 48 2.29 -28.57 4.44
N LEU A 49 1.76 -29.23 3.40
CA LEU A 49 0.67 -28.70 2.57
C LEU A 49 -0.72 -28.98 3.16
N GLU A 50 -0.94 -30.18 3.69
CA GLU A 50 -2.26 -30.66 4.12
C GLU A 50 -2.55 -30.47 5.63
N GLU A 51 -1.52 -30.34 6.48
CA GLU A 51 -1.72 -30.16 7.92
C GLU A 51 -2.27 -28.75 8.22
N GLU A 52 -3.38 -28.73 8.98
CA GLU A 52 -4.05 -27.50 9.38
C GLU A 52 -3.63 -27.03 10.76
N ASP A 53 -3.12 -25.79 10.86
CA ASP A 53 -2.93 -25.11 12.14
C ASP A 53 -4.27 -24.52 12.63
N GLU A 54 -5.20 -25.41 12.99
CA GLU A 54 -6.59 -25.08 13.32
C GLU A 54 -6.70 -24.17 14.55
N LEU A 55 -5.92 -24.45 15.60
CA LEU A 55 -5.97 -23.67 16.83
C LEU A 55 -5.54 -22.22 16.57
N LEU A 56 -4.41 -22.04 15.88
CA LEU A 56 -3.87 -20.72 15.56
C LEU A 56 -4.76 -19.95 14.58
N SER A 57 -5.32 -20.65 13.60
CA SER A 57 -6.27 -20.07 12.64
C SER A 57 -7.54 -19.58 13.32
N ARG A 58 -8.06 -20.34 14.29
CA ARG A 58 -9.25 -19.96 15.06
C ARG A 58 -8.99 -18.78 15.99
N THR A 59 -7.84 -18.73 16.64
CA THR A 59 -7.49 -17.58 17.50
C THR A 59 -7.33 -16.32 16.66
N ASN A 60 -6.71 -16.42 15.47
CA ASN A 60 -6.64 -15.29 14.54
C ASN A 60 -8.03 -14.83 14.05
N ALA A 61 -8.93 -15.77 13.73
CA ALA A 61 -10.30 -15.45 13.31
C ALA A 61 -11.13 -14.76 14.41
N ARG A 62 -10.86 -15.04 15.69
CA ARG A 62 -11.47 -14.32 16.83
C ARG A 62 -10.89 -12.93 17.01
N ALA A 63 -9.60 -12.77 16.76
CA ALA A 63 -8.94 -11.47 16.89
C ALA A 63 -9.30 -10.51 15.74
N LYS A 64 -9.42 -10.99 14.49
CA LYS A 64 -9.71 -10.15 13.31
C LYS A 64 -8.78 -8.92 13.15
N ILE A 65 -7.56 -9.01 13.66
CA ILE A 65 -6.56 -7.92 13.56
C ILE A 65 -5.73 -8.06 12.29
N GLN A 66 -5.28 -9.28 11.98
CA GLN A 66 -4.43 -9.58 10.82
C GLN A 66 -5.10 -10.61 9.92
N GLU A 67 -4.78 -10.55 8.63
CA GLU A 67 -5.38 -11.42 7.61
C GLU A 67 -4.93 -12.88 7.76
N GLY A 68 -5.89 -13.76 8.03
CA GLY A 68 -5.62 -15.17 8.30
C GLY A 68 -5.10 -15.96 7.11
N SER A 69 -5.56 -15.65 5.89
CA SER A 69 -5.10 -16.30 4.66
C SER A 69 -3.64 -15.97 4.35
N ALA A 70 -3.25 -14.71 4.49
CA ALA A 70 -1.88 -14.24 4.28
C ALA A 70 -0.90 -14.93 5.23
N PHE A 71 -1.22 -14.99 6.53
CA PHE A 71 -0.44 -15.72 7.53
C PHE A 71 -0.27 -17.20 7.17
N ARG A 72 -1.37 -17.91 6.90
CA ARG A 72 -1.33 -19.35 6.58
C ARG A 72 -0.46 -19.62 5.36
N ALA A 73 -0.61 -18.80 4.32
CA ALA A 73 0.20 -18.90 3.11
C ALA A 73 1.68 -18.67 3.39
N LEU A 74 2.04 -17.57 4.07
CA LEU A 74 3.43 -17.22 4.36
C LEU A 74 4.12 -18.29 5.22
N ASN A 75 3.45 -18.79 6.26
CA ASN A 75 4.00 -19.85 7.10
C ASN A 75 4.19 -21.18 6.35
N ARG A 76 3.25 -21.54 5.48
CA ARG A 76 3.37 -22.73 4.63
C ARG A 76 4.56 -22.60 3.70
N VAL A 77 4.70 -21.46 3.02
CA VAL A 77 5.80 -21.19 2.09
C VAL A 77 7.15 -21.20 2.81
N ARG A 78 7.28 -20.54 3.97
CA ARG A 78 8.51 -20.54 4.78
C ARG A 78 8.98 -21.96 5.13
N LYS A 79 8.08 -22.88 5.44
CA LYS A 79 8.42 -24.30 5.67
C LYS A 79 8.80 -25.01 4.38
N LEU A 80 8.04 -24.77 3.31
CA LEU A 80 8.19 -25.44 2.02
C LEU A 80 9.56 -25.15 1.38
N VAL A 81 10.05 -23.90 1.41
CA VAL A 81 11.31 -23.53 0.74
C VAL A 81 12.54 -24.28 1.27
N TYR A 82 12.52 -24.77 2.51
CA TYR A 82 13.61 -25.61 3.04
C TYR A 82 13.64 -27.01 2.44
N TRP A 83 12.50 -27.51 1.92
CA TRP A 83 12.45 -28.76 1.17
C TRP A 83 12.84 -28.58 -0.30
N LEU A 84 12.61 -27.38 -0.84
CA LEU A 84 12.88 -27.06 -2.24
C LEU A 84 14.33 -26.65 -2.49
N VAL A 85 14.98 -26.01 -1.53
CA VAL A 85 16.39 -25.58 -1.65
C VAL A 85 17.20 -26.22 -0.55
N ASP A 86 18.17 -27.05 -0.94
CA ASP A 86 19.04 -27.75 0.00
C ASP A 86 20.05 -26.82 0.68
N ASP A 87 20.86 -27.36 1.59
CA ASP A 87 21.86 -26.58 2.34
C ASP A 87 23.07 -26.13 1.51
N LYS A 88 23.20 -26.63 0.27
CA LYS A 88 24.17 -26.14 -0.72
C LYS A 88 23.60 -25.03 -1.58
N GLY A 89 22.29 -24.78 -1.50
CA GLY A 89 21.59 -23.78 -2.30
C GLY A 89 21.18 -24.32 -3.67
N ASP A 90 21.15 -25.63 -3.87
CA ASP A 90 20.67 -26.28 -5.08
C ASP A 90 19.16 -26.53 -5.01
N LEU A 91 18.48 -26.39 -6.16
CA LEU A 91 17.05 -26.63 -6.28
C LEU A 91 16.77 -28.13 -6.38
N ASN A 92 15.98 -28.66 -5.45
CA ASN A 92 15.52 -30.03 -5.44
C ASN A 92 14.29 -30.20 -6.36
N ILE A 93 14.55 -30.53 -7.64
CA ILE A 93 13.51 -30.72 -8.67
C ILE A 93 12.52 -31.84 -8.32
N VAL A 94 12.97 -32.88 -7.60
CA VAL A 94 12.09 -33.97 -7.15
C VAL A 94 11.09 -33.44 -6.13
N ALA A 95 11.55 -32.66 -5.14
CA ALA A 95 10.68 -32.02 -4.16
C ALA A 95 9.70 -31.02 -4.80
N VAL A 96 10.15 -30.24 -5.79
CA VAL A 96 9.27 -29.35 -6.59
C VAL A 96 8.15 -30.18 -7.24
N SER A 97 8.50 -31.28 -7.90
CA SER A 97 7.53 -32.15 -8.60
C SER A 97 6.51 -32.76 -7.63
N GLN A 98 6.97 -33.28 -6.50
CA GLN A 98 6.11 -33.84 -5.44
C GLN A 98 5.19 -32.78 -4.83
N THR A 99 5.69 -31.55 -4.68
CA THR A 99 4.91 -30.42 -4.17
C THR A 99 3.79 -30.05 -5.13
N ILE A 100 4.08 -29.96 -6.44
CA ILE A 100 3.08 -29.68 -7.49
C ILE A 100 1.98 -30.75 -7.48
N GLU A 101 2.34 -32.03 -7.44
CA GLU A 101 1.38 -33.13 -7.41
C GLU A 101 0.49 -33.10 -6.16
N SER A 102 1.11 -32.92 -4.99
CA SER A 102 0.38 -32.84 -3.72
C SER A 102 -0.58 -31.64 -3.71
N LEU A 103 -0.09 -30.47 -4.15
CA LEU A 103 -0.89 -29.25 -4.18
C LEU A 103 -2.05 -29.33 -5.18
N LYS A 104 -1.89 -29.99 -6.33
CA LYS A 104 -3.00 -30.24 -7.28
C LYS A 104 -4.13 -31.04 -6.65
N ASN A 105 -3.82 -31.95 -5.73
CA ASN A 105 -4.81 -32.77 -5.02
C ASN A 105 -5.46 -32.05 -3.81
N SER A 106 -4.80 -31.03 -3.27
CA SER A 106 -5.19 -30.34 -2.03
C SER A 106 -5.30 -28.80 -2.18
N LEU A 107 -5.55 -28.30 -3.40
CA LEU A 107 -5.40 -26.89 -3.78
C LEU A 107 -6.39 -25.93 -3.09
N TYR A 108 -7.57 -26.43 -2.70
CA TYR A 108 -8.65 -25.61 -2.16
C TYR A 108 -9.07 -26.11 -0.80
N SER A 109 -9.10 -25.21 0.18
CA SER A 109 -9.58 -25.52 1.53
C SER A 109 -11.10 -25.69 1.54
N LEU A 110 -11.58 -26.68 2.29
CA LEU A 110 -13.00 -26.91 2.59
C LEU A 110 -13.45 -26.25 3.89
N GLY A 111 -12.60 -25.47 4.56
CA GLY A 111 -12.95 -24.84 5.83
C GLY A 111 -13.67 -23.49 5.71
N PRO A 112 -14.35 -23.04 6.79
CA PRO A 112 -14.99 -21.73 6.85
C PRO A 112 -13.96 -20.61 6.78
N GLU A 113 -14.32 -19.50 6.10
CA GLU A 113 -13.47 -18.31 5.93
C GLU A 113 -12.07 -18.61 5.33
N ARG A 114 -11.97 -19.71 4.57
CA ARG A 114 -10.73 -20.19 3.93
C ARG A 114 -10.83 -20.25 2.41
N GLN A 115 -11.93 -19.80 1.84
CA GLN A 115 -12.05 -19.54 0.40
C GLN A 115 -10.95 -18.56 -0.06
N PHE A 116 -10.56 -17.60 0.79
CA PHE A 116 -9.49 -16.65 0.52
C PHE A 116 -8.08 -17.29 0.43
N ASP A 117 -7.91 -18.54 0.87
CA ASP A 117 -6.65 -19.27 0.68
C ASP A 117 -6.46 -19.68 -0.78
N ALA A 118 -7.54 -19.77 -1.57
CA ALA A 118 -7.50 -20.27 -2.95
C ALA A 118 -6.56 -19.46 -3.83
N LYS A 119 -6.60 -18.12 -3.76
CA LYS A 119 -5.74 -17.23 -4.56
C LYS A 119 -4.26 -17.46 -4.23
N HIS A 120 -3.93 -17.57 -2.93
CA HIS A 120 -2.56 -17.85 -2.48
C HIS A 120 -2.06 -19.22 -2.97
N GLN A 121 -2.90 -20.25 -2.88
CA GLN A 121 -2.52 -21.61 -3.28
C GLN A 121 -2.39 -21.74 -4.81
N LYS A 122 -3.25 -21.07 -5.58
CA LYS A 122 -3.10 -20.94 -7.04
C LYS A 122 -1.79 -20.26 -7.42
N ASN A 123 -1.44 -19.15 -6.77
CA ASN A 123 -0.17 -18.47 -7.02
C ASN A 123 1.03 -19.39 -6.75
N LEU A 124 1.00 -20.10 -5.61
CA LEU A 124 2.04 -21.08 -5.27
C LEU A 124 2.15 -22.18 -6.34
N LEU A 125 1.02 -22.75 -6.77
CA LEU A 125 1.00 -23.80 -7.80
C LEU A 125 1.54 -23.29 -9.14
N ASN A 126 1.10 -22.12 -9.58
CA ASN A 126 1.53 -21.50 -10.84
C ASN A 126 3.03 -21.20 -10.80
N SER A 127 3.52 -20.63 -9.70
CA SER A 127 4.94 -20.30 -9.53
C SER A 127 5.82 -21.56 -9.49
N LEU A 128 5.38 -22.63 -8.80
CA LEU A 128 6.09 -23.91 -8.78
C LEU A 128 6.13 -24.55 -10.16
N THR A 129 5.01 -24.53 -10.88
CA THR A 129 4.91 -25.07 -12.24
C THR A 129 5.85 -24.30 -13.17
N LEU A 130 5.83 -22.97 -13.11
CA LEU A 130 6.74 -22.13 -13.90
C LEU A 130 8.21 -22.33 -13.52
N LEU A 131 8.53 -22.53 -12.23
CA LEU A 131 9.89 -22.86 -11.79
C LEU A 131 10.37 -24.22 -12.33
N GLN A 132 9.48 -25.20 -12.42
CA GLN A 132 9.78 -26.53 -12.97
C GLN A 132 10.01 -26.46 -14.49
N GLU A 133 9.18 -25.72 -15.22
CA GLU A 133 9.15 -25.69 -16.69
C GLU A 133 10.14 -24.67 -17.29
N SER A 134 10.36 -23.53 -16.63
CA SER A 134 11.20 -22.45 -17.17
C SER A 134 12.67 -22.59 -16.80
N LYS A 135 13.50 -22.86 -17.80
CA LYS A 135 14.97 -22.82 -17.66
C LYS A 135 15.47 -21.43 -17.28
N GLU A 136 14.82 -20.37 -17.76
CA GLU A 136 15.21 -18.99 -17.41
C GLU A 136 15.09 -18.76 -15.90
N MET A 137 13.96 -19.16 -15.30
CA MET A 137 13.74 -19.01 -13.85
C MET A 137 14.76 -19.82 -13.03
N GLN A 138 15.07 -21.04 -13.46
CA GLN A 138 16.11 -21.85 -12.80
C GLN A 138 17.51 -21.22 -12.90
N ILE A 139 17.83 -20.60 -14.04
CA ILE A 139 19.10 -19.88 -14.22
C ILE A 139 19.13 -18.63 -13.34
N LEU A 140 18.04 -17.87 -13.27
CA LEU A 140 17.95 -16.69 -12.41
C LEU A 140 18.09 -17.07 -10.94
N LEU A 141 17.42 -18.12 -10.47
CA LEU A 141 17.58 -18.63 -9.11
C LEU A 141 19.02 -19.04 -8.80
N LYS A 142 19.73 -19.65 -9.76
CA LYS A 142 21.16 -20.00 -9.59
C LYS A 142 22.08 -18.79 -9.46
N LYS A 143 21.73 -17.65 -10.06
CA LYS A 143 22.48 -16.39 -9.95
C LYS A 143 22.28 -15.66 -8.62
N VAL A 144 21.26 -16.04 -7.85
CA VAL A 144 21.01 -15.47 -6.52
C VAL A 144 22.16 -15.81 -5.60
N SER A 145 22.76 -14.78 -5.01
CA SER A 145 23.87 -14.86 -4.05
C SER A 145 23.58 -13.98 -2.85
N ALA A 146 24.26 -14.25 -1.73
CA ALA A 146 24.15 -13.49 -0.51
C ALA A 146 24.48 -12.00 -0.75
N PRO A 147 23.76 -11.07 -0.09
CA PRO A 147 24.06 -9.65 -0.20
C PRO A 147 25.51 -9.35 0.18
N TYR A 148 26.19 -8.53 -0.61
CA TYR A 148 27.57 -8.13 -0.32
C TYR A 148 27.60 -6.91 0.60
N MET A 149 27.97 -7.10 1.87
CA MET A 149 28.16 -6.03 2.87
C MET A 149 26.94 -5.11 3.09
N ASN A 150 25.73 -5.56 2.72
CA ASN A 150 24.49 -4.81 2.91
C ASN A 150 23.70 -5.39 4.10
N ARG A 151 23.90 -4.79 5.28
CA ARG A 151 23.26 -5.24 6.53
C ARG A 151 21.73 -5.15 6.49
N TYR A 152 21.18 -4.16 5.79
CA TYR A 152 19.73 -4.00 5.66
C TYR A 152 19.12 -5.11 4.80
N ALA A 153 19.78 -5.44 3.69
CA ALA A 153 19.38 -6.57 2.85
C ALA A 153 19.44 -7.91 3.63
N GLU A 154 20.49 -8.14 4.41
CA GLU A 154 20.56 -9.30 5.29
C GLU A 154 19.43 -9.32 6.32
N GLN A 155 19.09 -8.18 6.92
CA GLN A 155 18.00 -8.07 7.87
C GLN A 155 16.64 -8.39 7.23
N LEU A 156 16.37 -7.87 6.02
CA LEU A 156 15.13 -8.19 5.29
C LEU A 156 15.03 -9.69 4.98
N ILE A 157 16.14 -10.35 4.64
CA ILE A 157 16.17 -11.81 4.45
C ILE A 157 15.85 -12.55 5.75
N ARG A 158 16.39 -12.10 6.89
CA ARG A 158 16.07 -12.68 8.21
C ARG A 158 14.58 -12.56 8.51
N GLU A 159 14.00 -11.39 8.28
CA GLU A 159 12.59 -11.11 8.55
C GLU A 159 11.67 -11.90 7.61
N THR A 160 12.01 -11.98 6.32
CA THR A 160 11.27 -12.81 5.35
C THR A 160 11.25 -14.29 5.75
N LEU A 161 12.35 -14.83 6.27
CA LEU A 161 12.45 -16.24 6.66
C LEU A 161 12.18 -16.52 8.15
N LYS A 162 11.87 -15.50 8.96
CA LYS A 162 11.75 -15.56 10.43
C LYS A 162 12.98 -16.22 11.09
N LEU A 163 14.18 -15.79 10.70
CA LEU A 163 15.45 -16.28 11.21
C LEU A 163 15.92 -15.49 12.45
N PRO A 164 16.68 -16.12 13.37
CA PRO A 164 17.31 -15.41 14.48
C PRO A 164 18.25 -14.30 14.01
N GLY A 165 18.33 -13.21 14.78
CA GLY A 165 19.15 -12.02 14.43
C GLY A 165 20.66 -12.31 14.29
N ASN A 166 21.18 -13.38 14.89
CA ASN A 166 22.59 -13.77 14.84
C ASN A 166 22.93 -14.77 13.72
N ARG A 167 21.96 -15.32 12.99
CA ARG A 167 22.20 -16.37 11.98
C ARG A 167 22.84 -15.81 10.71
N ARG A 168 24.12 -16.03 10.41
CA ARG A 168 24.72 -15.53 9.16
C ARG A 168 23.87 -15.87 7.91
N ILE A 169 23.71 -14.90 7.00
CA ILE A 169 23.00 -15.09 5.72
C ILE A 169 23.98 -15.58 4.66
N ASN A 170 23.65 -16.70 4.00
CA ASN A 170 24.39 -17.28 2.87
C ASN A 170 23.48 -17.46 1.64
N ASP A 171 24.06 -17.94 0.54
CA ASP A 171 23.36 -18.18 -0.73
C ASP A 171 22.10 -19.06 -0.59
N PRO A 172 22.12 -20.21 0.11
CA PRO A 172 20.92 -20.98 0.44
C PRO A 172 19.81 -20.15 1.09
N GLU A 173 20.10 -19.36 2.14
CA GLU A 173 19.08 -18.52 2.77
C GLU A 173 18.56 -17.44 1.83
N THR A 174 19.43 -16.82 1.03
CA THR A 174 18.97 -15.82 0.06
C THR A 174 18.06 -16.45 -0.99
N LYS A 175 18.41 -17.62 -1.54
CA LYS A 175 17.56 -18.35 -2.49
C LYS A 175 16.20 -18.74 -1.89
N ARG A 176 16.18 -19.21 -0.64
CA ARG A 176 14.95 -19.52 0.11
C ARG A 176 14.09 -18.26 0.29
N ALA A 177 14.70 -17.11 0.56
CA ALA A 177 13.99 -15.84 0.67
C ALA A 177 13.39 -15.40 -0.67
N PHE A 178 14.11 -15.53 -1.80
CA PHE A 178 13.57 -15.24 -3.14
C PHE A 178 12.35 -16.10 -3.48
N LEU A 179 12.43 -17.40 -3.23
CA LEU A 179 11.29 -18.29 -3.42
C LEU A 179 10.14 -17.92 -2.49
N THR A 180 10.43 -17.50 -1.25
CA THR A 180 9.40 -17.04 -0.31
C THR A 180 8.71 -15.77 -0.80
N VAL A 181 9.46 -14.84 -1.40
CA VAL A 181 8.92 -13.63 -2.05
C VAL A 181 7.97 -14.02 -3.18
N TRP A 182 8.43 -14.82 -4.13
CA TRP A 182 7.65 -15.17 -5.32
C TRP A 182 6.41 -16.05 -5.03
N PHE A 183 6.53 -16.97 -4.07
CA PHE A 183 5.42 -17.87 -3.73
C PHE A 183 4.33 -17.22 -2.87
N CYS A 184 4.60 -16.08 -2.26
CA CYS A 184 3.59 -15.29 -1.55
C CYS A 184 2.87 -14.35 -2.50
N LEU A 185 1.61 -14.01 -2.22
CA LEU A 185 0.92 -12.98 -3.00
C LEU A 185 1.28 -11.59 -2.50
N LEU A 186 1.56 -10.69 -3.44
CA LEU A 186 1.62 -9.26 -3.15
C LEU A 186 0.21 -8.69 -3.06
N ARG A 187 -0.15 -8.06 -1.94
CA ARG A 187 -1.42 -7.36 -1.75
C ARG A 187 -1.21 -6.04 -1.03
N GLN A 188 -2.06 -5.05 -1.29
CA GLN A 188 -1.99 -3.77 -0.61
C GLN A 188 -2.36 -3.95 0.86
N SER A 189 -1.49 -3.51 1.77
CA SER A 189 -1.70 -3.53 3.22
C SER A 189 -1.55 -2.13 3.81
N VAL A 190 -0.53 -1.40 3.35
CA VAL A 190 -0.29 0.02 3.58
C VAL A 190 0.31 0.65 2.32
N GLY A 191 0.16 1.97 2.18
CA GLY A 191 0.74 2.70 1.06
C GLY A 191 -0.21 2.92 -0.12
N SER A 192 0.28 3.61 -1.14
CA SER A 192 -0.55 4.07 -2.25
C SER A 192 -0.77 3.00 -3.32
N CYS A 193 -2.03 2.85 -3.70
CA CYS A 193 -2.53 1.88 -4.66
C CYS A 193 -1.88 2.00 -6.06
N PHE A 194 -1.41 3.20 -6.45
CA PHE A 194 -0.77 3.40 -7.75
C PHE A 194 0.53 2.61 -7.90
N ALA A 195 1.23 2.31 -6.81
CA ALA A 195 2.45 1.52 -6.86
C ALA A 195 2.15 0.02 -6.74
N THR A 196 1.17 -0.34 -5.91
CA THR A 196 0.81 -1.73 -5.68
C THR A 196 0.26 -2.41 -6.94
N ALA A 197 -0.63 -1.77 -7.71
CA ALA A 197 -1.21 -2.42 -8.90
C ALA A 197 -0.14 -2.80 -9.96
N PRO A 198 0.77 -1.90 -10.38
CA PRO A 198 1.89 -2.25 -11.25
C PRO A 198 2.83 -3.29 -10.64
N ALA A 199 3.12 -3.20 -9.33
CA ALA A 199 3.97 -4.17 -8.65
C ALA A 199 3.35 -5.58 -8.65
N ILE A 200 2.03 -5.71 -8.43
CA ILE A 200 1.32 -6.99 -8.55
C ILE A 200 1.43 -7.52 -9.98
N LEU A 201 1.30 -6.66 -10.99
CA LEU A 201 1.44 -7.07 -12.39
C LEU A 201 2.84 -7.64 -12.67
N VAL A 202 3.90 -6.96 -12.22
CA VAL A 202 5.28 -7.48 -12.36
C VAL A 202 5.45 -8.79 -11.59
N HIS A 203 4.95 -8.85 -10.36
CA HIS A 203 5.09 -10.02 -9.49
C HIS A 203 4.39 -11.27 -10.07
N ASP A 204 3.12 -11.13 -10.47
CA ASP A 204 2.27 -12.26 -10.87
C ASP A 204 2.50 -12.65 -12.35
N GLN A 205 2.81 -11.69 -13.24
CA GLN A 205 2.88 -11.93 -14.69
C GLN A 205 4.29 -11.80 -15.29
N GLN A 206 5.25 -11.16 -14.61
CA GLN A 206 6.63 -10.97 -15.09
C GLN A 206 7.68 -11.41 -14.04
N PRO A 207 7.61 -12.67 -13.54
CA PRO A 207 8.46 -13.10 -12.43
C PRO A 207 9.97 -13.08 -12.74
N ALA A 208 10.35 -13.19 -14.01
CA ALA A 208 11.75 -13.01 -14.42
C ALA A 208 12.26 -11.58 -14.16
N GLN A 209 11.41 -10.57 -14.35
CA GLN A 209 11.74 -9.18 -14.04
C GLN A 209 11.82 -8.96 -12.52
N LEU A 210 10.90 -9.54 -11.74
CA LEU A 210 10.99 -9.55 -10.26
C LEU A 210 12.34 -10.12 -9.78
N PHE A 211 12.78 -11.26 -10.33
CA PHE A 211 14.07 -11.85 -9.95
C PHE A 211 15.26 -10.97 -10.34
N LYS A 212 15.23 -10.35 -11.53
CA LYS A 212 16.28 -9.42 -11.97
C LYS A 212 16.38 -8.23 -11.01
N ASP A 213 15.23 -7.67 -10.61
CA ASP A 213 15.17 -6.56 -9.66
C ASP A 213 15.73 -6.95 -8.29
N LEU A 214 15.31 -8.09 -7.74
CA LEU A 214 15.80 -8.54 -6.43
C LEU A 214 17.30 -8.84 -6.45
N ILE A 215 17.83 -9.43 -7.54
CA ILE A 215 19.28 -9.64 -7.72
C ILE A 215 20.00 -8.29 -7.74
N GLU A 216 19.49 -7.32 -8.50
CA GLU A 216 20.08 -5.99 -8.60
C GLU A 216 20.07 -5.25 -7.26
N ILE A 217 18.92 -5.25 -6.57
CA ILE A 217 18.70 -4.59 -5.29
C ILE A 217 19.59 -5.18 -4.20
N LEU A 218 19.66 -6.51 -4.09
CA LEU A 218 20.45 -7.15 -3.03
C LEU A 218 21.94 -7.17 -3.34
N GLY A 219 22.31 -7.20 -4.62
CA GLY A 219 23.70 -7.14 -5.07
C GLY A 219 24.29 -5.73 -5.01
N THR A 220 23.50 -4.69 -5.27
CA THR A 220 24.00 -3.31 -5.42
C THR A 220 23.43 -2.31 -4.40
N GLY A 221 22.38 -2.67 -3.65
CA GLY A 221 21.68 -1.76 -2.74
C GLY A 221 20.77 -0.75 -3.44
N ARG A 222 20.49 -0.92 -4.73
CA ARG A 222 19.65 -0.03 -5.53
C ARG A 222 18.97 -0.72 -6.70
N LEU A 223 17.96 -0.06 -7.25
CA LEU A 223 17.33 -0.40 -8.51
C LEU A 223 17.56 0.74 -9.52
N LYS A 224 17.94 0.40 -10.75
CA LYS A 224 18.22 1.36 -11.81
C LYS A 224 17.28 1.24 -13.00
N ARG A 225 16.87 2.37 -13.56
CA ARG A 225 16.16 2.45 -14.85
C ARG A 225 16.70 3.60 -15.69
N ILE A 226 16.70 3.42 -17.00
CA ILE A 226 17.09 4.48 -17.95
C ILE A 226 15.79 4.97 -18.59
N TYR A 227 15.48 6.24 -18.44
CA TYR A 227 14.27 6.88 -18.96
C TYR A 227 14.65 8.24 -19.56
N GLY A 228 14.22 8.52 -20.80
CA GLY A 228 14.57 9.76 -21.50
C GLY A 228 16.08 9.99 -21.63
N GLY A 229 16.88 8.92 -21.74
CA GLY A 229 18.34 9.00 -21.78
C GLY A 229 19.04 9.26 -20.43
N ILE A 230 18.28 9.40 -19.34
CA ILE A 230 18.80 9.66 -17.99
C ILE A 230 18.72 8.37 -17.16
N GLU A 231 19.81 8.03 -16.46
CA GLU A 231 19.82 6.94 -15.49
C GLU A 231 19.23 7.42 -14.16
N TYR A 232 18.15 6.78 -13.73
CA TYR A 232 17.55 6.96 -12.41
C TYR A 232 17.90 5.78 -11.53
N SER A 233 18.41 6.06 -10.33
CA SER A 233 18.74 5.08 -9.30
C SER A 233 17.92 5.38 -8.04
N VAL A 234 17.22 4.37 -7.53
CA VAL A 234 16.55 4.45 -6.22
C VAL A 234 17.19 3.44 -5.25
N PRO A 235 17.40 3.81 -3.97
CA PRO A 235 17.95 2.90 -2.97
C PRO A 235 16.95 1.81 -2.61
N LEU A 236 17.46 0.70 -2.08
CA LEU A 236 16.64 -0.27 -1.37
C LEU A 236 15.89 0.40 -0.21
N VAL A 237 14.56 0.40 -0.25
CA VAL A 237 13.73 0.90 0.85
C VAL A 237 13.83 -0.10 2.01
N THR A 238 14.40 0.34 3.13
CA THR A 238 14.64 -0.53 4.29
C THR A 238 13.40 -0.75 5.15
N SER A 239 12.43 0.17 5.08
CA SER A 239 11.10 -0.05 5.64
C SER A 239 10.28 -0.97 4.73
N TRP A 240 9.43 -1.75 5.37
CA TRP A 240 8.41 -2.57 4.72
C TRP A 240 7.03 -2.24 5.26
N GLY A 241 6.88 -1.01 5.78
CA GLY A 241 5.62 -0.39 6.13
C GLY A 241 5.13 -0.76 7.53
N ALA A 242 4.08 -0.08 7.97
CA ALA A 242 3.42 -0.35 9.24
C ALA A 242 2.52 -1.60 9.20
N GLY A 243 2.14 -2.07 8.00
CA GLY A 243 1.18 -3.15 7.83
C GLY A 243 -0.09 -2.94 8.65
N ASP A 244 -0.58 -4.00 9.30
CA ASP A 244 -1.76 -3.95 10.17
C ASP A 244 -1.52 -3.22 11.52
N LEU A 245 -0.30 -2.76 11.85
CA LEU A 245 0.00 -2.15 13.16
C LEU A 245 -0.88 -0.93 13.45
N ARG A 246 -1.11 -0.12 12.42
CA ARG A 246 -1.88 1.14 12.48
C ARG A 246 -3.32 0.99 12.02
N ARG A 247 -3.78 -0.24 11.74
CA ARG A 247 -5.17 -0.50 11.37
C ARG A 247 -6.05 -0.21 12.59
N PRO A 248 -7.03 0.71 12.49
CA PRO A 248 -7.91 1.01 13.61
C PRO A 248 -8.77 -0.21 13.92
N MET A 249 -8.70 -0.68 15.16
CA MET A 249 -9.56 -1.72 15.69
C MET A 249 -10.66 -1.04 16.50
N MET A 250 -11.90 -1.37 16.14
CA MET A 250 -13.06 -0.90 16.88
C MET A 250 -13.37 -1.93 17.98
N LEU A 251 -13.03 -1.57 19.22
CA LEU A 251 -13.27 -2.37 20.41
C LEU A 251 -14.60 -1.92 21.03
N SER A 252 -15.44 -2.88 21.35
CA SER A 252 -16.69 -2.68 22.09
C SER A 252 -16.52 -3.27 23.49
N SER A 253 -17.23 -2.75 24.49
CA SER A 253 -17.30 -3.34 25.83
C SER A 253 -18.07 -4.67 25.87
N ASP A 254 -18.78 -5.01 24.79
CA ASP A 254 -19.88 -5.97 24.80
C ASP A 254 -19.44 -7.36 24.32
N THR A 255 -19.70 -8.41 25.10
CA THR A 255 -19.02 -9.72 24.98
C THR A 255 -19.65 -10.73 24.04
N ASP A 256 -20.87 -10.51 23.55
CA ASP A 256 -21.70 -11.66 23.13
C ASP A 256 -21.69 -11.93 21.61
N VAL A 257 -21.47 -10.93 20.74
CA VAL A 257 -21.32 -11.14 19.28
C VAL A 257 -20.51 -10.00 18.66
N GLY A 258 -19.40 -10.33 17.97
CA GLY A 258 -18.57 -9.37 17.24
C GLY A 258 -17.41 -8.76 18.03
N PHE A 259 -17.27 -9.12 19.31
CA PHE A 259 -16.14 -8.71 20.15
C PHE A 259 -14.81 -9.17 19.54
N ILE A 260 -14.00 -8.21 19.11
CA ILE A 260 -12.61 -8.45 18.75
C ILE A 260 -11.86 -8.77 20.03
N GLU A 261 -11.13 -9.89 20.05
CA GLU A 261 -10.26 -10.27 21.17
C GLU A 261 -8.79 -10.00 20.82
N PRO A 262 -8.23 -8.80 21.09
CA PRO A 262 -6.85 -8.51 20.73
C PRO A 262 -5.84 -9.48 21.36
N TRP A 263 -6.10 -9.92 22.59
CA TRP A 263 -5.27 -10.89 23.30
C TRP A 263 -5.28 -12.30 22.67
N ALA A 264 -6.23 -12.60 21.78
CA ALA A 264 -6.22 -13.83 21.01
C ALA A 264 -5.42 -13.71 19.70
N SER A 265 -4.94 -12.52 19.35
CA SER A 265 -4.15 -12.30 18.13
C SER A 265 -2.79 -12.97 18.26
N PRO A 266 -2.46 -13.93 17.38
CA PRO A 266 -1.15 -14.54 17.39
C PRO A 266 -0.01 -13.53 17.14
N GLY A 267 -0.22 -12.54 16.27
CA GLY A 267 0.81 -11.53 16.02
C GLY A 267 1.04 -10.62 17.22
N LEU A 268 0.01 -10.26 18.00
CA LEU A 268 0.21 -9.53 19.26
C LEU A 268 0.91 -10.41 20.30
N ILE A 269 0.61 -11.71 20.35
CA ILE A 269 1.31 -12.64 21.24
C ILE A 269 2.79 -12.74 20.85
N ASP A 270 3.10 -12.92 19.57
CA ASP A 270 4.48 -12.96 19.07
C ASP A 270 5.21 -11.63 19.33
N ALA A 271 4.51 -10.49 19.24
CA ALA A 271 5.06 -9.18 19.58
C ALA A 271 5.41 -9.04 21.07
N LEU A 272 4.53 -9.50 21.97
CA LEU A 272 4.78 -9.51 23.40
C LEU A 272 5.91 -10.49 23.79
N VAL A 273 6.05 -11.61 23.07
CA VAL A 273 7.18 -12.53 23.22
C VAL A 273 8.49 -11.85 22.77
N ALA A 274 8.51 -11.19 21.61
CA ALA A 274 9.69 -10.49 21.10
C ALA A 274 10.13 -9.30 21.97
N ALA A 275 9.21 -8.72 22.74
CA ALA A 275 9.47 -7.69 23.74
C ALA A 275 9.96 -8.23 25.10
N ASP A 276 10.11 -9.55 25.24
CA ASP A 276 10.37 -10.28 26.50
C ASP A 276 9.31 -10.02 27.60
N LEU A 277 8.06 -9.78 27.22
CA LEU A 277 6.94 -9.61 28.16
C LEU A 277 6.19 -10.93 28.42
N ILE A 278 6.28 -11.88 27.49
CA ILE A 278 5.71 -13.22 27.58
C ILE A 278 6.81 -14.23 27.24
N SER A 279 6.90 -15.34 27.96
CA SER A 279 7.86 -16.40 27.63
C SER A 279 7.38 -17.23 26.43
N GLU A 280 8.25 -17.40 25.43
CA GLU A 280 8.01 -18.26 24.26
C GLU A 280 7.75 -19.73 24.64
N LYS A 281 8.30 -20.19 25.77
CA LYS A 281 8.20 -21.58 26.24
C LYS A 281 6.80 -21.97 26.72
N LEU A 282 5.92 -21.00 26.94
CA LEU A 282 4.58 -21.27 27.46
C LEU A 282 3.65 -21.84 26.38
N PRO A 283 2.74 -22.77 26.74
CA PRO A 283 1.67 -23.22 25.86
C PRO A 283 0.83 -22.04 25.33
N LEU A 284 0.32 -22.14 24.10
CA LEU A 284 -0.44 -21.05 23.46
C LEU A 284 -1.62 -20.55 24.31
N LYS A 285 -2.34 -21.46 25.00
CA LYS A 285 -3.44 -21.08 25.89
C LYS A 285 -2.99 -20.17 27.04
N GLU A 286 -1.84 -20.46 27.65
CA GLU A 286 -1.29 -19.65 28.74
C GLU A 286 -0.74 -18.32 28.21
N ARG A 287 -0.14 -18.31 27.02
CA ARG A 287 0.28 -17.07 26.34
C ARG A 287 -0.90 -16.13 26.06
N ILE A 288 -2.04 -16.67 25.62
CA ILE A 288 -3.29 -15.90 25.44
C ILE A 288 -3.75 -15.29 26.78
N THR A 289 -3.71 -16.07 27.87
CA THR A 289 -4.08 -15.58 29.20
C THR A 289 -3.16 -14.45 29.66
N GLN A 290 -1.84 -14.58 29.50
CA GLN A 290 -0.88 -13.53 29.83
C GLN A 290 -1.07 -12.28 28.95
N ALA A 291 -1.27 -12.45 27.65
CA ALA A 291 -1.57 -11.35 26.74
C ALA A 291 -2.84 -10.60 27.16
N LYS A 292 -3.87 -11.31 27.63
CA LYS A 292 -5.09 -10.70 28.16
C LYS A 292 -4.81 -9.86 29.41
N ILE A 293 -3.97 -10.34 30.33
CA ILE A 293 -3.59 -9.60 31.54
C ILE A 293 -2.88 -8.29 31.18
N LEU A 294 -1.97 -8.34 30.20
CA LEU A 294 -1.19 -7.17 29.77
C LEU A 294 -2.00 -6.16 28.97
N LEU A 295 -2.86 -6.61 28.04
CA LEU A 295 -3.55 -5.73 27.10
C LEU A 295 -4.85 -5.15 27.66
N LEU A 296 -5.59 -5.92 28.47
CA LEU A 296 -6.92 -5.52 28.96
C LEU A 296 -6.93 -4.19 29.74
N PRO A 297 -5.93 -3.86 30.59
CA PRO A 297 -5.86 -2.57 31.29
C PRO A 297 -5.75 -1.36 30.35
N HIS A 298 -5.29 -1.54 29.11
CA HIS A 298 -5.15 -0.46 28.12
C HIS A 298 -6.35 -0.34 27.18
N VAL A 299 -7.20 -1.36 27.20
CA VAL A 299 -8.47 -1.38 26.46
C VAL A 299 -9.61 -0.85 27.33
N LYS A 300 -9.66 -1.23 28.61
CA LYS A 300 -10.75 -0.90 29.56
C LYS A 300 -11.03 0.58 29.81
N PRO A 301 -10.02 1.46 30.03
CA PRO A 301 -10.24 2.87 30.35
C PRO A 301 -10.90 3.65 29.21
N LYS A 302 -10.79 3.17 27.97
CA LYS A 302 -11.46 3.79 26.82
C LYS A 302 -12.95 3.43 26.71
N PHE A 303 -13.47 2.53 27.57
CA PHE A 303 -14.91 2.19 27.66
C PHE A 303 -15.67 3.03 28.69
N SER A 304 -14.99 3.69 29.64
CA SER A 304 -15.67 4.49 30.67
C SER A 304 -16.18 5.84 30.15
N GLU A 305 -15.78 6.26 28.95
CA GLU A 305 -16.19 7.52 28.32
C GLU A 305 -17.09 7.32 27.08
N ASN A 306 -17.06 6.15 26.43
CA ASN A 306 -17.87 5.79 25.26
C ASN A 306 -18.08 4.26 25.19
N THR A 307 -19.21 3.78 24.64
CA THR A 307 -19.47 2.35 24.39
C THR A 307 -18.54 1.72 23.33
N MET A 308 -17.82 2.56 22.57
CA MET A 308 -16.95 2.17 21.47
C MET A 308 -15.59 2.88 21.58
N SER A 309 -14.51 2.12 21.45
CA SER A 309 -13.14 2.64 21.45
C SER A 309 -12.41 2.25 20.18
N ILE A 310 -11.70 3.21 19.57
CA ILE A 310 -10.78 2.95 18.47
C ILE A 310 -9.37 2.88 19.03
N VAL A 311 -8.67 1.77 18.74
CA VAL A 311 -7.28 1.54 19.16
C VAL A 311 -6.51 0.85 18.04
N THR A 312 -5.22 1.12 17.91
CA THR A 312 -4.32 0.41 16.98
C THR A 312 -3.43 -0.59 17.72
N ALA A 313 -2.88 -1.58 17.01
CA ALA A 313 -1.94 -2.52 17.62
C ALA A 313 -0.65 -1.81 18.07
N GLU A 314 -0.20 -0.81 17.32
CA GLU A 314 0.92 0.06 17.67
C GLU A 314 0.68 0.79 19.01
N GLU A 315 -0.49 1.41 19.19
CA GLU A 315 -0.88 2.06 20.45
C GLU A 315 -0.89 1.08 21.63
N LEU A 316 -1.45 -0.12 21.45
CA LEU A 316 -1.50 -1.13 22.50
C LEU A 316 -0.08 -1.55 22.92
N LEU A 317 0.79 -1.87 21.96
CA LEU A 317 2.17 -2.27 22.24
C LEU A 317 2.95 -1.14 22.92
N LYS A 318 2.79 0.10 22.44
CA LYS A 318 3.42 1.29 23.02
C LYS A 318 3.01 1.48 24.48
N ASN A 319 1.71 1.42 24.76
CA ASN A 319 1.19 1.64 26.11
C ASN A 319 1.56 0.51 27.09
N VAL A 320 1.52 -0.75 26.63
CA VAL A 320 1.97 -1.90 27.45
C VAL A 320 3.45 -1.75 27.80
N LEU A 321 4.30 -1.37 26.85
CA LEU A 321 5.74 -1.19 27.09
C LEU A 321 6.03 -0.03 28.02
N LEU A 322 5.36 1.11 27.85
CA LEU A 322 5.45 2.27 28.76
C LEU A 322 5.13 1.86 30.20
N ASN A 323 4.02 1.13 30.40
CA ASN A 323 3.64 0.64 31.72
C ASN A 323 4.63 -0.39 32.28
N SER A 324 5.16 -1.30 31.45
CA SER A 324 6.12 -2.32 31.88
C SER A 324 7.48 -1.76 32.31
N LEU A 325 7.87 -0.61 31.75
CA LEU A 325 9.14 0.07 32.01
C LEU A 325 9.00 1.28 32.95
N ASP A 326 7.80 1.55 33.48
CA ASP A 326 7.48 2.70 34.33
C ASP A 326 7.90 4.05 33.71
N LEU A 327 7.59 4.23 32.42
CA LEU A 327 7.90 5.44 31.65
C LEU A 327 6.64 6.26 31.36
N LYS A 328 6.76 7.59 31.41
CA LYS A 328 5.69 8.50 30.93
C LYS A 328 5.88 8.87 29.45
N PRO A 329 4.80 9.08 28.67
CA PRO A 329 4.91 9.48 27.25
C PRO A 329 5.80 10.73 27.02
N GLU A 330 5.70 11.72 27.91
CA GLU A 330 6.49 12.96 27.86
C GLU A 330 8.00 12.74 28.00
N GLU A 331 8.41 11.64 28.65
CA GLU A 331 9.82 11.30 28.83
C GLU A 331 10.48 10.76 27.57
N LEU A 332 9.68 10.34 26.56
CA LEU A 332 10.15 9.93 25.24
C LEU A 332 10.41 11.14 24.31
N LEU A 333 9.57 12.18 24.38
CA LEU A 333 9.66 13.37 23.51
C LEU A 333 10.94 14.21 23.70
N LYS A 334 11.59 14.12 24.87
CA LYS A 334 12.86 14.83 25.14
C LYS A 334 14.08 14.24 24.41
N ALA A 335 13.94 13.10 23.74
CA ALA A 335 15.03 12.42 23.03
C ALA A 335 15.07 12.74 21.52
N GLU A 336 13.94 13.01 20.87
CA GLU A 336 13.90 13.30 19.42
C GLU A 336 14.70 14.56 19.04
N SER A 337 14.94 15.49 19.98
CA SER A 337 15.80 16.66 19.78
C SER A 337 17.29 16.43 20.03
N LYS A 338 17.71 15.24 20.50
CA LYS A 338 19.11 14.94 20.84
C LYS A 338 19.64 13.59 20.31
N SER A 339 18.81 12.72 19.73
CA SER A 339 19.21 11.39 19.26
C SER A 339 19.48 11.29 17.74
N ALA A 340 19.74 12.39 17.06
CA ALA A 340 19.99 12.46 15.61
C ALA A 340 21.35 11.85 15.15
N PHE A 341 21.80 10.76 15.78
CA PHE A 341 23.04 10.08 15.38
C PHE A 341 22.98 8.53 15.42
N VAL A 342 21.80 7.94 15.61
CA VAL A 342 21.68 6.50 15.94
C VAL A 342 21.09 5.64 14.81
N GLY A 343 20.86 6.20 13.62
CA GLY A 343 20.39 5.45 12.45
C GLY A 343 21.44 4.57 11.76
N SER A 344 22.74 4.75 12.04
CA SER A 344 23.83 4.11 11.26
C SER A 344 24.89 3.37 12.09
N MET A 345 24.98 3.61 13.40
CA MET A 345 25.93 2.91 14.28
C MET A 345 25.36 2.69 15.69
N MET A 346 24.64 1.58 15.89
CA MET A 346 24.52 1.02 17.24
C MET A 346 24.75 -0.48 17.22
N MET A 347 26.02 -0.84 17.46
CA MET A 347 26.38 -2.06 18.19
C MET A 347 27.56 -1.84 19.15
N ASN A 348 28.26 -0.69 19.14
CA ASN A 348 29.38 -0.44 20.06
C ASN A 348 29.43 1.04 20.47
N ALA A 349 28.55 1.47 21.37
CA ALA A 349 28.77 2.69 22.14
C ALA A 349 28.22 2.48 23.55
N VAL A 350 29.11 2.13 24.47
CA VAL A 350 28.83 2.18 25.91
C VAL A 350 28.86 3.66 26.30
N GLU A 351 27.71 4.33 26.19
CA GLU A 351 27.55 5.67 26.76
C GLU A 351 27.18 5.57 28.25
N THR A 352 27.90 6.37 29.02
CA THR A 352 27.85 6.49 30.48
C THR A 352 26.44 6.65 31.03
N SER A 353 26.11 5.76 31.96
CA SER A 353 24.79 5.50 32.52
C SER A 353 24.24 6.63 33.40
N SER A 354 23.20 7.30 32.91
CA SER A 354 22.05 7.65 33.78
C SER A 354 21.01 6.53 33.64
N SER A 355 20.45 6.02 34.74
CA SER A 355 19.51 4.87 34.70
C SER A 355 18.32 5.10 33.76
N LYS A 356 17.89 6.36 33.62
CA LYS A 356 16.79 6.76 32.74
C LYS A 356 17.16 6.75 31.25
N GLY A 357 18.41 7.03 30.88
CA GLY A 357 18.88 6.93 29.49
C GLY A 357 18.86 5.49 28.97
N SER A 358 19.36 4.55 29.77
CA SER A 358 19.35 3.11 29.46
C SER A 358 17.94 2.55 29.30
N THR A 359 16.99 3.00 30.12
CA THR A 359 15.59 2.55 30.08
C THR A 359 14.88 3.00 28.80
N ARG A 360 15.21 4.20 28.29
CA ARG A 360 14.69 4.71 27.01
C ARG A 360 15.21 3.95 25.80
N THR A 361 16.51 3.68 25.75
CA THR A 361 17.09 2.85 24.68
C THR A 361 16.44 1.46 24.67
N THR A 362 16.26 0.88 25.87
CA THR A 362 15.56 -0.40 26.04
C THR A 362 14.12 -0.34 25.50
N PHE A 363 13.38 0.75 25.75
CA PHE A 363 12.04 0.96 25.21
C PHE A 363 12.05 0.92 23.68
N HIS A 364 12.89 1.71 23.01
CA HIS A 364 12.93 1.76 21.54
C HIS A 364 13.32 0.41 20.93
N THR A 365 14.31 -0.29 21.50
CA THR A 365 14.71 -1.62 21.03
C THR A 365 13.57 -2.64 21.17
N LYS A 366 12.91 -2.69 22.33
CA LYS A 366 11.80 -3.62 22.58
C LYS A 366 10.56 -3.28 21.74
N PHE A 367 10.26 -2.00 21.58
CA PHE A 367 9.14 -1.54 20.76
C PHE A 367 9.34 -1.89 19.28
N HIS A 368 10.53 -1.64 18.75
CA HIS A 368 10.88 -2.04 17.38
C HIS A 368 10.80 -3.57 17.20
N ALA A 369 11.34 -4.35 18.13
CA ALA A 369 11.25 -5.82 18.09
C ALA A 369 9.79 -6.32 18.12
N ALA A 370 8.93 -5.72 18.96
CA ALA A 370 7.52 -6.04 19.02
C ALA A 370 6.78 -5.72 17.72
N CYS A 371 7.01 -4.51 17.17
CA CYS A 371 6.43 -4.08 15.90
C CYS A 371 6.85 -4.99 14.74
N SER A 372 8.14 -5.32 14.64
CA SER A 372 8.63 -6.26 13.62
C SER A 372 8.02 -7.64 13.77
N ALA A 373 7.98 -8.21 14.98
CA ALA A 373 7.40 -9.53 15.22
C ALA A 373 5.90 -9.61 14.86
N PHE A 374 5.14 -8.55 15.17
CA PHE A 374 3.74 -8.44 14.75
C PHE A 374 3.60 -8.48 13.22
N LYS A 375 4.37 -7.67 12.49
CA LYS A 375 4.29 -7.60 11.03
C LYS A 375 4.74 -8.89 10.34
N ILE A 376 5.81 -9.53 10.84
CA ILE A 376 6.41 -10.77 10.25
C ILE A 376 5.39 -11.91 10.19
N PHE A 377 4.35 -11.84 11.01
CA PHE A 377 3.28 -12.81 11.04
C PHE A 377 2.52 -12.89 9.70
N SER A 378 2.06 -11.77 9.13
CA SER A 378 1.21 -11.76 7.93
C SER A 378 1.87 -11.18 6.68
N GLU A 379 3.03 -10.54 6.80
CA GLU A 379 3.68 -9.82 5.70
C GLU A 379 5.09 -10.34 5.39
N ASN A 380 5.46 -10.26 4.11
CA ASN A 380 6.80 -10.63 3.63
C ASN A 380 7.66 -9.36 3.47
N ALA A 381 8.63 -9.19 4.37
CA ALA A 381 9.47 -7.99 4.46
C ALA A 381 10.19 -7.65 3.15
N LEU A 382 10.89 -8.61 2.54
CA LEU A 382 11.61 -8.38 1.27
C LEU A 382 10.67 -8.08 0.10
N LEU A 383 9.49 -8.73 0.04
CA LEU A 383 8.51 -8.47 -1.01
C LEU A 383 7.95 -7.03 -0.91
N LYS A 384 7.64 -6.59 0.31
CA LYS A 384 7.15 -5.22 0.58
C LYS A 384 8.22 -4.16 0.38
N SER A 385 9.45 -4.43 0.80
CA SER A 385 10.60 -3.58 0.54
C SER A 385 10.87 -3.43 -0.97
N TRP A 386 10.73 -4.50 -1.76
CA TRP A 386 10.80 -4.41 -3.23
C TRP A 386 9.65 -3.58 -3.82
N GLU A 387 8.41 -3.80 -3.39
CA GLU A 387 7.24 -3.00 -3.81
C GLU A 387 7.49 -1.49 -3.59
N PHE A 388 8.02 -1.11 -2.42
CA PHE A 388 8.27 0.29 -2.07
C PHE A 388 9.50 0.88 -2.78
N THR A 389 10.49 0.05 -3.06
CA THR A 389 11.62 0.43 -3.93
C THR A 389 11.12 0.72 -5.35
N LEU A 390 10.21 -0.10 -5.88
CA LEU A 390 9.54 0.16 -7.16
C LEU A 390 8.69 1.44 -7.09
N ALA A 391 7.93 1.64 -6.01
CA ALA A 391 7.10 2.83 -5.81
C ALA A 391 7.88 4.16 -5.86
N SER A 392 9.17 4.12 -5.49
CA SER A 392 10.05 5.29 -5.54
C SER A 392 10.27 5.83 -6.96
N PHE A 393 9.95 5.05 -7.99
CA PHE A 393 9.99 5.51 -9.39
C PHE A 393 8.82 6.45 -9.76
N ALA A 394 7.77 6.55 -8.93
CA ALA A 394 6.59 7.36 -9.24
C ALA A 394 6.81 8.88 -9.21
N GLU A 395 7.85 9.36 -8.51
CA GLU A 395 8.16 10.78 -8.33
C GLU A 395 9.46 11.20 -9.02
N ILE A 396 9.89 10.45 -10.06
CA ILE A 396 11.15 10.69 -10.77
C ILE A 396 11.17 11.96 -11.63
N LYS A 397 10.04 12.67 -11.78
CA LYS A 397 10.02 13.95 -12.50
C LYS A 397 10.98 14.93 -11.83
N SER A 398 12.05 15.28 -12.53
CA SER A 398 13.02 16.31 -12.13
C SER A 398 12.37 17.66 -11.78
N SER A 399 11.13 17.91 -12.25
CA SER A 399 10.35 19.09 -11.92
C SER A 399 9.78 19.11 -10.50
N PHE A 400 9.49 17.97 -9.86
CA PHE A 400 8.77 17.95 -8.58
C PHE A 400 9.69 18.06 -7.36
N THR A 401 10.80 17.32 -7.32
CA THR A 401 11.88 17.55 -6.34
C THR A 401 12.41 18.97 -6.44
N ARG A 402 12.59 19.47 -7.68
CA ARG A 402 12.90 20.87 -7.94
C ARG A 402 11.83 21.78 -7.35
N TRP A 403 10.54 21.51 -7.56
CA TRP A 403 9.46 22.34 -7.05
C TRP A 403 9.38 22.36 -5.51
N ASN A 404 9.50 21.22 -4.82
CA ASN A 404 9.49 21.16 -3.36
C ASN A 404 10.73 21.84 -2.76
N LEU A 405 11.93 21.53 -3.24
CA LEU A 405 13.15 22.19 -2.79
C LEU A 405 13.09 23.69 -3.09
N TYR A 406 12.74 24.09 -4.31
CA TYR A 406 12.61 25.50 -4.71
C TYR A 406 11.60 26.25 -3.82
N SER A 407 10.43 25.65 -3.59
CA SER A 407 9.40 26.22 -2.72
C SER A 407 9.89 26.34 -1.28
N SER A 408 10.58 25.34 -0.75
CA SER A 408 11.09 25.37 0.62
C SER A 408 12.24 26.36 0.81
N LEU A 409 13.13 26.50 -0.17
CA LEU A 409 14.33 27.35 -0.12
C LEU A 409 14.02 28.83 -0.35
N GLY A 410 12.99 29.12 -1.14
CA GLY A 410 12.54 30.49 -1.46
C GLY A 410 13.59 31.26 -2.24
N PHE A 411 13.71 30.98 -3.55
CA PHE A 411 14.69 31.62 -4.44
C PHE A 411 14.23 32.96 -5.02
N GLU A 412 12.96 33.33 -4.83
CA GLU A 412 12.46 34.64 -5.27
C GLU A 412 13.02 35.77 -4.40
N PRO A 413 13.44 36.91 -4.98
CA PRO A 413 13.95 38.06 -4.23
C PRO A 413 12.97 38.63 -3.21
N GLU A 414 11.66 38.52 -3.46
CA GLU A 414 10.61 39.13 -2.64
C GLU A 414 10.20 38.25 -1.44
N GLU A 415 10.70 37.01 -1.36
CA GLU A 415 10.37 36.08 -0.29
C GLU A 415 11.25 36.29 0.95
N ASN A 416 10.78 37.13 1.87
CA ASN A 416 11.42 37.35 3.17
C ASN A 416 11.72 36.01 3.89
N GLY A 417 12.96 35.87 4.36
CA GLY A 417 13.45 34.65 5.01
C GLY A 417 13.87 33.53 4.03
N GLY A 418 13.70 33.71 2.71
CA GLY A 418 14.21 32.82 1.67
C GLY A 418 15.68 33.06 1.33
N ILE A 419 16.30 32.11 0.62
CA ILE A 419 17.69 32.23 0.15
C ILE A 419 17.83 33.29 -0.95
N GLY A 420 16.83 33.40 -1.83
CA GLY A 420 16.80 34.39 -2.91
C GLY A 420 16.92 35.82 -2.40
N PHE A 421 16.18 36.15 -1.33
CA PHE A 421 16.25 37.45 -0.66
C PHE A 421 17.68 37.78 -0.18
N VAL A 422 18.37 36.82 0.47
CA VAL A 422 19.74 37.02 0.99
C VAL A 422 20.73 37.24 -0.15
N ILE A 423 20.67 36.42 -1.20
CA ILE A 423 21.54 36.56 -2.36
C ILE A 423 21.27 37.90 -3.06
N HIS A 424 20.00 38.24 -3.28
CA HIS A 424 19.60 39.50 -3.91
C HIS A 424 20.10 40.71 -3.12
N GLN A 425 19.92 40.73 -1.79
CA GLN A 425 20.37 41.83 -0.94
C GLN A 425 21.89 42.03 -1.04
N MET A 426 22.67 40.95 -1.07
CA MET A 426 24.13 41.03 -1.24
C MET A 426 24.52 41.53 -2.63
N LEU A 427 23.91 40.98 -3.69
CA LEU A 427 24.20 41.38 -5.06
C LEU A 427 23.79 42.83 -5.33
N GLN A 428 22.67 43.28 -4.77
CA GLN A 428 22.25 44.66 -4.84
C GLN A 428 23.27 45.59 -4.18
N GLY A 429 23.78 45.25 -2.99
CA GLY A 429 24.83 46.03 -2.34
C GLY A 429 26.12 46.12 -3.17
N LYS A 430 26.53 45.02 -3.81
CA LYS A 430 27.69 45.00 -4.72
C LYS A 430 27.42 45.79 -6.00
N LEU A 431 26.22 45.69 -6.57
CA LEU A 431 25.81 46.43 -7.76
C LEU A 431 25.78 47.94 -7.49
N GLU A 432 25.26 48.37 -6.34
CA GLU A 432 25.27 49.78 -5.91
C GLU A 432 26.70 50.29 -5.74
N GLN A 433 27.60 49.48 -5.16
CA GLN A 433 29.02 49.82 -5.03
C GLN A 433 29.69 49.98 -6.41
N VAL A 434 29.45 49.05 -7.34
CA VAL A 434 30.02 49.12 -8.70
C VAL A 434 29.42 50.27 -9.50
N ASN A 435 28.12 50.55 -9.36
CA ASN A 435 27.48 51.69 -10.03
C ASN A 435 28.04 53.03 -9.55
N ARG A 436 28.32 53.16 -8.25
CA ARG A 436 28.99 54.33 -7.70
C ARG A 436 30.41 54.49 -8.24
N GLN A 437 31.19 53.40 -8.27
CA GLN A 437 32.53 53.40 -8.86
C GLN A 437 32.51 53.70 -10.36
N SER A 438 31.51 53.18 -11.08
CA SER A 438 31.31 53.42 -12.50
C SER A 438 31.02 54.89 -12.78
N GLU A 439 30.20 55.56 -11.96
CA GLU A 439 29.94 56.99 -12.11
C GLU A 439 31.18 57.84 -11.79
N GLU A 440 31.95 57.48 -10.76
CA GLU A 440 33.23 58.13 -10.45
C GLU A 440 34.24 57.98 -11.61
N ILE A 441 34.41 56.77 -12.15
CA ILE A 441 35.31 56.50 -13.28
C ILE A 441 34.80 57.13 -14.58
N LYS A 442 33.47 57.23 -14.78
CA LYS A 442 32.87 57.87 -15.94
C LYS A 442 33.20 59.37 -15.99
N ILE A 443 33.18 60.04 -14.85
CA ILE A 443 33.61 61.44 -14.73
C ILE A 443 35.10 61.57 -15.11
N GLU A 444 35.97 60.67 -14.62
CA GLU A 444 37.40 60.62 -15.00
C GLU A 444 37.59 60.36 -16.50
N HIS A 445 36.82 59.42 -17.06
CA HIS A 445 36.84 59.03 -18.47
C HIS A 445 36.40 60.18 -19.40
N GLU A 446 35.31 60.87 -19.06
CA GLU A 446 34.82 62.03 -19.83
C GLU A 446 35.83 63.18 -19.80
N ASN A 447 36.43 63.46 -18.63
CA ASN A 447 37.49 64.47 -18.50
C ASN A 447 38.73 64.11 -19.33
N ALA A 448 39.20 62.85 -19.27
CA ALA A 448 40.33 62.38 -20.06
C ALA A 448 40.06 62.45 -21.58
N LEU A 449 38.84 62.13 -22.01
CA LEU A 449 38.41 62.22 -23.42
C LEU A 449 38.39 63.67 -23.92
N VAL A 450 37.89 64.61 -23.11
CA VAL A 450 37.88 66.05 -23.45
C VAL A 450 39.31 66.57 -23.60
N HIS A 451 40.22 66.19 -22.70
CA HIS A 451 41.63 66.56 -22.78
C HIS A 451 42.31 66.00 -24.04
N LEU A 452 42.05 64.75 -24.42
CA LEU A 452 42.55 64.17 -25.67
C LEU A 452 42.04 64.91 -26.90
N ARG A 453 40.74 65.22 -26.96
CA ARG A 453 40.15 66.00 -28.07
C ARG A 453 40.71 67.41 -28.17
N TYR A 454 40.98 68.05 -27.02
CA TYR A 454 41.65 69.34 -26.97
C TYR A 454 43.07 69.27 -27.54
N LEU A 455 43.86 68.27 -27.13
CA LEU A 455 45.22 68.04 -27.66
C LEU A 455 45.19 67.72 -29.17
N GLU A 456 44.26 66.91 -29.65
CA GLU A 456 44.08 66.62 -31.09
C GLU A 456 43.74 67.88 -31.90
N THR A 457 42.86 68.72 -31.36
CA THR A 457 42.47 69.99 -32.02
C THR A 457 43.64 70.97 -32.07
N ARG A 458 44.43 71.03 -30.99
CA ARG A 458 45.58 71.93 -30.88
C ARG A 458 46.81 71.42 -31.66
N MET A 459 46.95 70.12 -31.85
CA MET A 459 47.92 69.53 -32.79
C MET A 459 47.62 69.94 -34.24
N ARG A 460 46.35 70.09 -34.62
CA ARG A 460 45.95 70.55 -35.97
C ARG A 460 46.24 72.03 -36.24
N SER A 461 46.51 72.82 -35.19
CA SER A 461 46.79 74.26 -35.27
C SER A 461 48.17 74.65 -34.71
N ALA A 462 49.11 73.69 -34.66
CA ALA A 462 50.45 73.92 -34.14
C ALA A 462 51.26 74.88 -35.03
N ASN A 463 51.89 75.90 -34.42
CA ASN A 463 52.60 76.97 -35.12
C ASN A 463 54.13 76.74 -35.21
N SER A 464 54.66 75.64 -34.66
CA SER A 464 56.09 75.28 -34.80
C SER A 464 56.34 73.78 -34.65
N GLU A 465 57.41 73.28 -35.29
CA GLU A 465 57.81 71.87 -35.30
C GLU A 465 58.15 71.31 -33.90
N LYS A 466 58.77 72.12 -33.03
CA LYS A 466 59.02 71.77 -31.62
C LYS A 466 57.74 71.64 -30.79
N ASP A 467 56.75 72.49 -31.07
CA ASP A 467 55.47 72.48 -30.36
C ASP A 467 54.64 71.25 -30.80
N GLU A 468 54.76 70.84 -32.06
CA GLU A 468 54.15 69.61 -32.58
C GLU A 468 54.76 68.34 -31.97
N GLU A 469 56.09 68.26 -31.82
CA GLU A 469 56.76 67.12 -31.18
C GLU A 469 56.40 66.99 -29.69
N TRP A 470 56.37 68.11 -28.95
CA TRP A 470 55.93 68.11 -27.55
C TRP A 470 54.48 67.64 -27.41
N MET A 471 53.58 68.14 -28.26
CA MET A 471 52.18 67.74 -28.27
C MET A 471 51.98 66.27 -28.65
N LYS A 472 52.78 65.72 -29.56
CA LYS A 472 52.79 64.28 -29.88
C LYS A 472 53.22 63.43 -28.67
N SER A 473 54.20 63.90 -27.90
CA SER A 473 54.65 63.21 -26.69
C SER A 473 53.57 63.24 -25.59
N GLU A 474 52.98 64.41 -25.32
CA GLU A 474 51.92 64.56 -24.33
C GLU A 474 50.66 63.76 -24.71
N TYR A 475 50.29 63.77 -26.00
CA TYR A 475 49.18 62.97 -26.53
C TYR A 475 49.39 61.47 -26.30
N ARG A 476 50.61 60.95 -26.51
CA ARG A 476 50.92 59.52 -26.26
C ARG A 476 50.75 59.15 -24.79
N THR A 477 51.25 59.98 -23.87
CA THR A 477 51.09 59.76 -22.43
C THR A 477 49.61 59.78 -22.01
N ARG A 478 48.86 60.80 -22.46
CA ARG A 478 47.43 60.92 -22.16
C ARG A 478 46.59 59.83 -22.80
N ARG A 479 46.99 59.32 -23.97
CA ARG A 479 46.33 58.20 -24.63
C ARG A 479 46.51 56.90 -23.87
N TYR A 480 47.69 56.69 -23.28
CA TYR A 480 47.95 55.55 -22.40
C TYR A 480 47.13 55.65 -21.11
N GLU A 481 47.10 56.82 -20.45
CA GLU A 481 46.24 57.05 -19.28
C GLU A 481 44.75 56.82 -19.59
N PHE A 482 44.27 57.33 -20.72
CA PHE A 482 42.90 57.09 -21.18
C PHE A 482 42.64 55.60 -21.40
N SER A 483 43.56 54.85 -22.01
CA SER A 483 43.38 53.41 -22.23
C SER A 483 43.24 52.63 -20.92
N ILE A 484 43.95 53.02 -19.86
CA ILE A 484 43.81 52.41 -18.52
C ILE A 484 42.45 52.76 -17.90
N ILE A 485 42.00 54.01 -18.02
CA ILE A 485 40.70 54.45 -17.49
C ILE A 485 39.55 53.78 -18.27
N GLU A 486 39.68 53.66 -19.60
CA GLU A 486 38.75 52.96 -20.48
C GLU A 486 38.66 51.47 -20.12
N GLU A 487 39.78 50.80 -19.88
CA GLU A 487 39.82 49.41 -19.40
C GLU A 487 39.11 49.25 -18.04
N ARG A 488 39.38 50.16 -17.09
CA ARG A 488 38.71 50.16 -15.78
C ARG A 488 37.20 50.42 -15.89
N PHE A 489 36.80 51.34 -16.76
CA PHE A 489 35.39 51.63 -17.02
C PHE A 489 34.67 50.42 -17.62
N GLN A 490 35.27 49.78 -18.62
CA GLN A 490 34.76 48.56 -19.24
C GLN A 490 34.65 47.42 -18.21
N LEU A 491 35.63 47.28 -17.32
CA LEU A 491 35.60 46.28 -16.24
C LEU A 491 34.46 46.54 -15.24
N CYS A 492 34.20 47.80 -14.86
CA CYS A 492 33.07 48.16 -14.00
C CYS A 492 31.72 47.87 -14.66
N GLN A 493 31.57 48.21 -15.94
CA GLN A 493 30.36 47.89 -16.71
C GLN A 493 30.14 46.37 -16.83
N TYR A 494 31.21 45.61 -17.05
CA TYR A 494 31.19 44.16 -17.07
C TYR A 494 30.72 43.56 -15.74
N HIS A 495 31.28 44.02 -14.60
CA HIS A 495 30.85 43.55 -13.27
C HIS A 495 29.39 43.92 -12.96
N ALA A 496 28.93 45.11 -13.36
CA ALA A 496 27.54 45.53 -13.18
C ALA A 496 26.56 44.63 -13.95
N ASP A 497 26.88 44.32 -15.22
CA ASP A 497 26.07 43.41 -16.03
C ASP A 497 26.02 42.00 -15.43
N ILE A 498 27.16 41.48 -14.96
CA ILE A 498 27.23 40.17 -14.31
C ILE A 498 26.39 40.13 -13.04
N TYR A 499 26.56 41.08 -12.12
CA TYR A 499 25.84 41.07 -10.84
C TYR A 499 24.33 41.16 -11.04
N SER A 500 23.86 41.87 -12.06
CA SER A 500 22.44 41.94 -12.40
C SER A 500 21.84 40.59 -12.85
N LYS A 501 22.66 39.69 -13.40
CA LYS A 501 22.23 38.38 -13.92
C LYS A 501 22.61 37.21 -13.01
N LEU A 502 23.52 37.42 -12.05
CA LEU A 502 24.15 36.37 -11.27
C LEU A 502 23.14 35.55 -10.44
N LEU A 503 22.10 36.17 -9.88
CA LEU A 503 21.06 35.44 -9.14
C LEU A 503 20.38 34.37 -10.03
N ASN A 504 19.95 34.75 -11.23
CA ASN A 504 19.29 33.83 -12.16
C ASN A 504 20.23 32.73 -12.63
N HIS A 505 21.51 33.05 -12.85
CA HIS A 505 22.52 32.03 -13.17
C HIS A 505 22.69 31.04 -12.01
N LEU A 506 22.83 31.51 -10.77
CA LEU A 506 22.96 30.65 -9.60
C LEU A 506 21.74 29.75 -9.41
N ILE A 507 20.52 30.28 -9.58
CA ILE A 507 19.28 29.48 -9.49
C ILE A 507 19.28 28.35 -10.53
N ASN A 508 19.74 28.62 -11.75
CA ASN A 508 19.86 27.60 -12.80
C ASN A 508 20.91 26.54 -12.43
N PHE A 509 22.09 26.94 -11.95
CA PHE A 509 23.12 26.00 -11.49
C PHE A 509 22.61 25.11 -10.35
N TYR A 510 21.99 25.69 -9.31
CA TYR A 510 21.44 24.89 -8.21
C TYR A 510 20.33 23.96 -8.68
N SER A 511 19.46 24.42 -9.61
CA SER A 511 18.42 23.58 -10.21
C SER A 511 18.98 22.34 -10.92
N ASP A 512 20.12 22.48 -11.61
CA ASP A 512 20.79 21.37 -12.32
C ASP A 512 21.57 20.46 -11.36
N LEU A 513 22.04 20.99 -10.24
CA LEU A 513 22.80 20.23 -9.23
C LEU A 513 21.90 19.48 -8.24
N PHE A 514 20.68 19.95 -7.95
CA PHE A 514 19.79 19.30 -6.97
C PHE A 514 19.61 17.79 -7.20
N PRO A 515 19.33 17.28 -8.43
CA PRO A 515 19.18 15.85 -8.65
C PRO A 515 20.46 15.03 -8.36
N ARG A 516 21.63 15.66 -8.35
CA ARG A 516 22.91 15.00 -8.00
C ARG A 516 23.13 14.89 -6.51
N TYR A 517 22.52 15.79 -5.73
CA TYR A 517 22.70 15.88 -4.28
C TYR A 517 21.48 15.44 -3.48
N PHE A 518 20.28 15.40 -4.06
CA PHE A 518 19.05 15.02 -3.39
C PHE A 518 18.27 13.97 -4.18
N GLN A 519 17.57 13.08 -3.48
CA GLN A 519 16.62 12.10 -4.05
C GLN A 519 15.35 12.07 -3.22
N GLU A 520 14.20 12.00 -3.87
CA GLU A 520 12.96 11.61 -3.21
C GLU A 520 12.80 10.09 -3.28
N VAL A 521 12.43 9.49 -2.15
CA VAL A 521 12.20 8.05 -2.01
C VAL A 521 10.87 7.85 -1.32
N TYR A 522 10.11 6.88 -1.81
CA TYR A 522 8.80 6.57 -1.28
C TYR A 522 8.90 6.05 0.16
N ASP A 523 7.99 6.52 1.01
CA ASP A 523 7.85 6.07 2.39
C ASP A 523 6.41 5.63 2.68
N ALA A 524 6.24 4.33 2.84
CA ALA A 524 4.96 3.70 3.16
C ALA A 524 4.46 3.99 4.59
N ASP A 525 5.32 4.47 5.48
CA ASP A 525 4.96 4.76 6.87
C ASP A 525 4.35 6.16 7.05
N MET A 526 4.43 7.00 6.03
CA MET A 526 3.79 8.32 6.01
C MET A 526 2.31 8.22 5.62
N ARG A 527 1.47 9.03 6.27
CA ARG A 527 0.06 9.25 5.88
C ARG A 527 -0.29 10.73 6.00
N GLY A 528 -1.26 11.16 5.20
CA GLY A 528 -1.95 12.43 5.44
C GLY A 528 -2.73 12.42 6.76
N LEU A 529 -2.98 13.58 7.35
CA LEU A 529 -3.64 13.74 8.66
C LEU A 529 -5.11 13.28 8.71
N SER A 530 -5.74 12.90 7.58
CA SER A 530 -7.13 12.42 7.54
C SER A 530 -7.47 11.58 6.31
N PRO A 531 -7.07 10.29 6.25
CA PRO A 531 -7.64 9.38 5.27
C PRO A 531 -8.82 8.63 5.89
N ASN A 532 -9.98 8.71 5.21
CA ASN A 532 -11.02 7.70 5.36
C ASN A 532 -10.37 6.32 5.07
N PRO A 533 -10.65 5.24 5.82
CA PRO A 533 -10.04 3.92 5.61
C PRO A 533 -10.16 3.35 4.19
N TYR A 534 -11.00 3.94 3.33
CA TYR A 534 -11.23 3.53 1.94
C TYR A 534 -10.84 4.60 0.90
N ASP A 535 -10.34 5.77 1.32
CA ASP A 535 -9.78 6.77 0.40
C ASP A 535 -8.27 6.57 0.30
N ASP A 536 -7.73 6.60 -0.93
CA ASP A 536 -6.29 6.58 -1.16
C ASP A 536 -5.65 7.76 -0.43
N SER A 537 -4.68 7.43 0.43
CA SER A 537 -3.85 8.44 1.04
C SER A 537 -2.81 8.84 0.00
N PRO A 538 -2.55 10.14 -0.23
CA PRO A 538 -1.45 10.56 -1.07
C PRO A 538 -0.15 9.87 -0.60
N ALA A 539 0.64 9.38 -1.54
CA ALA A 539 1.89 8.68 -1.27
C ALA A 539 2.85 9.57 -0.48
N GLY A 540 3.48 9.01 0.54
CA GLY A 540 4.52 9.68 1.28
C GLY A 540 5.87 9.58 0.59
N PHE A 541 6.63 10.67 0.64
CA PHE A 541 7.99 10.74 0.13
C PHE A 541 8.89 11.43 1.15
N HIS A 542 10.11 10.92 1.25
CA HIS A 542 11.19 11.50 2.04
C HIS A 542 12.35 11.91 1.13
N LEU A 543 13.01 13.00 1.52
CA LEU A 543 14.21 13.48 0.88
C LEU A 543 15.45 12.76 1.46
N LEU A 544 16.32 12.29 0.58
CA LEU A 544 17.63 11.76 0.89
C LEU A 544 18.72 12.72 0.39
N TYR A 545 19.81 12.85 1.14
CA TYR A 545 21.01 13.57 0.74
C TYR A 545 22.07 12.60 0.20
N LYS A 546 22.53 12.82 -1.04
CA LYS A 546 23.44 11.95 -1.79
C LYS A 546 24.92 12.26 -1.59
N HIS A 547 25.26 13.43 -1.04
CA HIS A 547 26.65 13.94 -0.97
C HIS A 547 27.36 14.02 -2.34
N GLY A 548 26.61 14.16 -3.44
CA GLY A 548 27.14 14.09 -4.80
C GLY A 548 27.59 12.69 -5.25
N ARG A 549 27.27 11.63 -4.48
CA ARG A 549 27.71 10.25 -4.72
C ARG A 549 26.65 9.46 -5.46
N SER A 550 27.09 8.58 -6.34
CA SER A 550 26.19 7.65 -7.05
C SER A 550 25.87 6.38 -6.25
N ASN A 551 26.57 6.10 -5.14
CA ASN A 551 26.35 4.93 -4.31
C ASN A 551 25.23 5.17 -3.28
N THR A 552 24.11 4.47 -3.45
CA THR A 552 22.91 4.60 -2.62
C THR A 552 23.10 4.18 -1.16
N ALA A 553 24.04 3.29 -0.87
CA ALA A 553 24.31 2.85 0.50
C ALA A 553 24.94 3.95 1.39
N GLN A 554 25.36 5.07 0.78
CA GLN A 554 25.95 6.21 1.45
C GLN A 554 25.04 7.44 1.42
N TRP A 555 23.79 7.27 0.99
CA TRP A 555 22.82 8.36 1.01
C TRP A 555 22.15 8.41 2.38
N ASP A 556 22.02 9.62 2.91
CA ASP A 556 21.46 9.83 4.24
C ASP A 556 20.01 10.28 4.13
N ARG A 557 19.15 9.64 4.91
CA ARG A 557 17.74 10.04 5.03
C ARG A 557 17.64 11.28 5.91
N ILE A 558 16.86 12.25 5.46
CA ILE A 558 16.57 13.46 6.23
C ILE A 558 15.26 13.25 6.98
N GLU A 559 15.32 13.14 8.30
CA GLU A 559 14.16 12.92 9.17
C GLU A 559 13.85 14.15 10.02
N THR A 560 14.89 14.92 10.36
CA THR A 560 14.81 16.04 11.29
C THR A 560 15.11 17.39 10.63
N PRO A 561 14.66 18.51 11.23
CA PRO A 561 15.04 19.83 10.74
C PRO A 561 16.55 20.09 10.78
N THR A 562 17.26 19.51 11.76
CA THR A 562 18.71 19.65 11.88
C THR A 562 19.44 18.95 10.75
N GLU A 563 19.05 17.72 10.41
CA GLU A 563 19.61 16.99 9.27
C GLU A 563 19.33 17.71 7.95
N PHE A 564 18.15 18.33 7.80
CA PHE A 564 17.81 19.12 6.61
C PHE A 564 18.75 20.33 6.47
N ILE A 565 18.98 21.07 7.55
CA ILE A 565 19.90 22.21 7.57
C ILE A 565 21.33 21.78 7.25
N GLU A 566 21.83 20.71 7.84
CA GLU A 566 23.19 20.23 7.57
C GLU A 566 23.35 19.71 6.13
N ALA A 567 22.33 19.04 5.58
CA ALA A 567 22.31 18.64 4.17
C ALA A 567 22.35 19.85 3.22
N LEU A 568 21.59 20.90 3.52
CA LEU A 568 21.61 22.15 2.74
C LEU A 568 22.96 22.88 2.86
N ALA A 569 23.50 23.01 4.07
CA ALA A 569 24.80 23.64 4.28
C ALA A 569 25.91 22.89 3.50
N SER A 570 25.93 21.56 3.60
CA SER A 570 26.86 20.71 2.87
C SER A 570 26.68 20.82 1.35
N PHE A 571 25.43 20.95 0.87
CA PHE A 571 25.13 21.17 -0.55
C PHE A 571 25.71 22.48 -1.08
N PHE A 572 25.47 23.62 -0.40
CA PHE A 572 25.98 24.91 -0.87
C PHE A 572 27.51 24.97 -0.85
N ILE A 573 28.15 24.40 0.17
CA ILE A 573 29.62 24.30 0.24
C ILE A 573 30.18 23.43 -0.89
N SER A 574 29.55 22.27 -1.17
CA SER A 574 30.06 21.34 -2.20
C SER A 574 29.82 21.88 -3.62
N SER A 575 28.69 22.54 -3.85
CA SER A 575 28.33 23.11 -5.14
C SER A 575 29.14 24.36 -5.51
N GLU A 576 29.66 25.10 -4.53
CA GLU A 576 30.56 26.25 -4.77
C GLU A 576 31.72 25.87 -5.68
N MET A 577 32.41 24.76 -5.40
CA MET A 577 33.52 24.28 -6.21
C MET A 577 33.09 23.88 -7.62
N GLU A 578 31.92 23.23 -7.78
CA GLU A 578 31.40 22.87 -9.10
C GLU A 578 31.06 24.11 -9.94
N ILE A 579 30.45 25.12 -9.32
CA ILE A 579 30.07 26.38 -9.99
C ILE A 579 31.32 27.19 -10.40
N GLN A 580 32.35 27.24 -9.55
CA GLN A 580 33.61 27.93 -9.86
C GLN A 580 34.35 27.36 -11.07
N THR A 581 34.14 26.08 -11.40
CA THR A 581 34.76 25.47 -12.59
C THR A 581 34.09 25.87 -13.91
N ASP A 582 32.92 26.51 -13.87
CA ASP A 582 32.21 26.93 -15.07
C ASP A 582 32.87 28.17 -15.71
N PRO A 583 33.11 28.18 -17.04
CA PRO A 583 33.72 29.32 -17.72
C PRO A 583 32.96 30.66 -17.54
N SER A 584 31.64 30.62 -17.32
CA SER A 584 30.82 31.80 -17.08
C SER A 584 31.04 32.43 -15.70
N MET A 585 31.70 31.72 -14.78
CA MET A 585 31.95 32.12 -13.39
C MET A 585 33.38 32.58 -13.13
N LYS A 586 34.21 32.65 -14.17
CA LYS A 586 35.61 33.07 -14.08
C LYS A 586 35.73 34.49 -13.49
N ASN A 587 36.62 34.68 -12.53
CA ASN A 587 36.85 35.94 -11.78
C ASN A 587 35.75 36.33 -10.77
N LEU A 588 34.82 35.42 -10.45
CA LEU A 588 33.78 35.63 -9.43
C LEU A 588 34.00 34.79 -8.15
N GLU A 589 35.16 34.16 -7.99
CA GLU A 589 35.42 33.17 -6.94
C GLU A 589 35.19 33.75 -5.54
N ASN A 590 35.68 34.96 -5.29
CA ASN A 590 35.49 35.66 -4.01
C ASN A 590 34.01 36.00 -3.75
N VAL A 591 33.30 36.43 -4.79
CA VAL A 591 31.87 36.79 -4.68
C VAL A 591 31.03 35.55 -4.42
N LEU A 592 31.33 34.44 -5.10
CA LEU A 592 30.68 33.14 -4.87
C LEU A 592 30.92 32.63 -3.45
N SER A 593 32.13 32.79 -2.91
CA SER A 593 32.45 32.38 -1.53
C SER A 593 31.73 33.23 -0.48
N GLU A 594 31.65 34.55 -0.70
CA GLU A 594 30.84 35.45 0.14
C GLU A 594 29.36 35.05 0.13
N ILE A 595 28.79 34.80 -1.06
CA ILE A 595 27.41 34.36 -1.23
C ILE A 595 27.17 33.02 -0.51
N THR A 596 28.03 32.03 -0.75
CA THR A 596 27.91 30.69 -0.15
C THR A 596 27.95 30.78 1.37
N THR A 597 28.87 31.57 1.93
CA THR A 597 28.97 31.80 3.36
C THR A 597 27.70 32.42 3.93
N ALA A 598 27.15 33.45 3.29
CA ALA A 598 25.93 34.10 3.74
C ALA A 598 24.72 33.16 3.68
N VAL A 599 24.60 32.36 2.61
CA VAL A 599 23.54 31.36 2.48
C VAL A 599 23.66 30.30 3.58
N VAL A 600 24.85 29.77 3.83
CA VAL A 600 25.10 28.76 4.88
C VAL A 600 24.76 29.30 6.28
N LEU A 601 25.11 30.55 6.56
CA LEU A 601 24.74 31.20 7.83
C LEU A 601 23.22 31.37 7.94
N HIS A 602 22.55 31.76 6.85
CA HIS A 602 21.11 31.98 6.84
C HIS A 602 20.31 30.69 7.00
N VAL A 603 20.67 29.60 6.30
CA VAL A 603 19.94 28.32 6.42
C VAL A 603 20.01 27.72 7.82
N ARG A 604 20.98 28.12 8.63
CA ARG A 604 21.12 27.73 10.05
C ARG A 604 20.26 28.56 11.01
N THR A 605 19.59 29.60 10.53
CA THR A 605 18.70 30.42 11.36
C THR A 605 17.35 29.75 11.59
N THR A 606 16.72 30.05 12.73
CA THR A 606 15.33 29.63 12.99
C THR A 606 14.35 30.29 12.04
N GLU A 607 14.62 31.53 11.62
CA GLU A 607 13.80 32.29 10.68
C GLU A 607 13.69 31.59 9.32
N PHE A 608 14.80 31.10 8.75
CA PHE A 608 14.78 30.35 7.51
C PHE A 608 13.88 29.11 7.60
N LEU A 609 14.02 28.34 8.68
CA LEU A 609 13.30 27.08 8.85
C LEU A 609 11.80 27.30 9.11
N GLU A 610 11.42 28.28 9.92
CA GLU A 610 10.01 28.65 10.14
C GLU A 610 9.34 29.14 8.85
N THR A 611 10.03 30.01 8.11
CA THR A 611 9.51 30.52 6.84
C THR A 611 9.46 29.43 5.76
N ALA A 612 10.36 28.44 5.78
CA ALA A 612 10.30 27.27 4.89
C ALA A 612 9.00 26.47 5.06
N PHE A 613 8.53 26.28 6.30
CA PHE A 613 7.23 25.65 6.55
C PHE A 613 6.06 26.48 6.03
N HIS A 614 6.13 27.81 6.16
CA HIS A 614 5.09 28.70 5.61
C HIS A 614 5.06 28.68 4.07
N ARG A 615 6.23 28.67 3.42
CA ARG A 615 6.34 28.54 1.96
C ARG A 615 5.81 27.19 1.48
N MET A 616 6.15 26.10 2.17
CA MET A 616 5.59 24.77 1.89
C MET A 616 4.07 24.75 2.04
N ALA A 617 3.54 25.35 3.10
CA ALA A 617 2.09 25.44 3.29
C ALA A 617 1.41 26.18 2.13
N ARG A 618 1.99 27.30 1.67
CA ARG A 618 1.50 28.06 0.52
C ARG A 618 1.58 27.27 -0.78
N ALA A 619 2.71 26.61 -1.04
CA ALA A 619 2.95 25.82 -2.25
C ALA A 619 1.95 24.66 -2.37
N HIS A 620 1.67 23.99 -1.25
CA HIS A 620 0.72 22.86 -1.18
C HIS A 620 -0.73 23.28 -0.89
N ARG A 621 -1.02 24.59 -0.83
CA ARG A 621 -2.37 25.15 -0.51
C ARG A 621 -2.95 24.63 0.81
N THR A 622 -2.11 24.47 1.82
CA THR A 622 -2.49 24.07 3.19
C THR A 622 -2.40 25.26 4.15
N ALA A 623 -3.14 25.19 5.27
CA ALA A 623 -3.14 26.26 6.26
C ALA A 623 -1.79 26.31 7.01
N PRO A 624 -1.16 27.50 7.16
CA PRO A 624 0.08 27.62 7.92
C PRO A 624 -0.16 27.36 9.40
N ILE A 625 0.76 26.62 10.04
CA ILE A 625 0.71 26.32 11.47
C ILE A 625 1.52 27.36 12.24
N LYS A 626 0.94 27.91 13.31
CA LYS A 626 1.64 28.84 14.21
C LYS A 626 2.72 28.09 15.00
N ASP A 627 3.91 28.68 15.09
CA ASP A 627 5.11 28.10 15.73
C ASP A 627 5.42 26.67 15.21
N PRO A 628 5.74 26.52 13.91
CA PRO A 628 5.82 25.22 13.25
C PRO A 628 6.84 24.28 13.91
N LEU A 629 7.95 24.81 14.44
CA LEU A 629 8.99 24.04 15.11
C LEU A 629 8.53 23.35 16.40
N LYS A 630 7.47 23.85 17.06
CA LYS A 630 6.89 23.25 18.26
C LYS A 630 5.75 22.27 17.95
N HIS A 631 5.30 22.24 16.69
CA HIS A 631 4.10 21.51 16.26
C HIS A 631 4.37 20.69 14.97
N LEU A 632 5.56 20.10 14.86
CA LEU A 632 5.98 19.32 13.69
C LEU A 632 5.06 18.11 13.41
N ASP A 633 4.38 17.60 14.44
CA ASP A 633 3.38 16.53 14.38
C ASP A 633 2.10 16.95 13.63
N LYS A 634 1.80 18.25 13.58
CA LYS A 634 0.61 18.81 12.92
C LYS A 634 0.87 19.27 11.48
N ILE A 635 2.11 19.18 11.01
CA ILE A 635 2.53 19.63 9.68
C ILE A 635 2.61 18.42 8.76
N ASP A 636 1.67 18.35 7.81
CA ASP A 636 1.62 17.27 6.80
C ASP A 636 2.71 17.43 5.72
N LYS A 637 3.04 18.67 5.34
CA LYS A 637 4.01 18.99 4.27
C LYS A 637 5.26 19.64 4.84
N LYS A 638 6.28 18.84 5.11
CA LYS A 638 7.60 19.29 5.56
C LYS A 638 8.56 19.39 4.36
N PRO A 639 9.58 20.25 4.39
CA PRO A 639 10.55 20.36 3.29
C PRO A 639 11.24 19.04 2.90
N TRP A 640 11.43 18.13 3.87
CA TRP A 640 12.08 16.84 3.66
C TRP A 640 11.12 15.64 3.70
N ALA A 641 9.85 15.86 4.03
CA ALA A 641 8.87 14.79 4.19
C ALA A 641 7.47 15.32 3.85
N TYR A 642 6.88 14.84 2.76
CA TYR A 642 5.57 15.30 2.31
C TYR A 642 4.78 14.14 1.70
N THR A 643 3.46 14.33 1.57
CA THR A 643 2.63 13.43 0.79
C THR A 643 2.30 14.05 -0.58
N SER A 644 2.46 13.32 -1.68
CA SER A 644 2.07 13.75 -3.04
C SER A 644 1.15 12.71 -3.68
N GLY A 645 0.32 13.15 -4.63
CA GLY A 645 -0.38 12.23 -5.51
C GLY A 645 0.62 11.69 -6.52
N GLY A 646 1.34 10.62 -6.17
CA GLY A 646 2.23 9.94 -7.10
C GLY A 646 1.47 9.58 -8.38
N ASN A 647 2.11 9.76 -9.54
CA ASN A 647 1.43 9.59 -10.82
C ASN A 647 1.72 8.21 -11.41
N MET A 648 0.67 7.42 -11.62
CA MET A 648 0.71 6.11 -12.29
C MET A 648 1.44 6.18 -13.64
N GLU A 649 1.17 7.20 -14.45
CA GLU A 649 1.82 7.44 -15.74
C GLU A 649 3.34 7.54 -15.57
N THR A 650 3.80 8.28 -14.56
CA THR A 650 5.24 8.48 -14.29
C THR A 650 5.89 7.20 -13.82
N LEU A 651 5.23 6.44 -12.94
CA LEU A 651 5.72 5.15 -12.49
C LEU A 651 5.84 4.17 -13.66
N VAL A 652 4.78 4.02 -14.46
CA VAL A 652 4.76 3.09 -15.60
C VAL A 652 5.80 3.48 -16.64
N SER A 653 5.91 4.76 -16.99
CA SER A 653 6.92 5.24 -17.94
C SER A 653 8.35 5.03 -17.45
N SER A 654 8.66 5.40 -16.21
CA SER A 654 10.03 5.33 -15.68
C SER A 654 10.47 3.89 -15.41
N TYR A 655 9.61 3.05 -14.83
CA TYR A 655 9.95 1.67 -14.49
C TYR A 655 10.12 0.79 -15.73
N TRP A 656 9.24 0.91 -16.73
CA TRP A 656 9.35 0.18 -18.01
C TRP A 656 10.17 0.93 -19.07
N LYS A 657 10.88 2.00 -18.70
CA LYS A 657 11.85 2.70 -19.58
C LYS A 657 11.23 3.22 -20.89
N ARG A 658 9.97 3.67 -20.83
CA ARG A 658 9.26 4.18 -22.01
C ARG A 658 9.71 5.58 -22.35
N GLU A 659 9.83 5.95 -23.62
CA GLU A 659 10.06 7.36 -23.97
C GLU A 659 8.77 8.19 -23.94
N ASN A 660 7.65 7.57 -24.33
CA ASN A 660 6.33 8.18 -24.37
C ASN A 660 5.47 7.74 -23.17
N PRO A 661 4.52 8.58 -22.71
CA PRO A 661 3.48 8.17 -21.77
C PRO A 661 2.77 6.88 -22.22
N PRO A 662 2.33 6.02 -21.28
CA PRO A 662 1.50 4.87 -21.62
C PRO A 662 0.15 5.32 -22.21
N THR A 663 -0.36 4.53 -23.13
CA THR A 663 -1.63 4.77 -23.82
C THR A 663 -2.79 4.51 -22.87
N GLU A 664 -3.56 5.55 -22.58
CA GLU A 664 -4.70 5.52 -21.67
C GLU A 664 -5.99 5.93 -22.40
N VAL A 665 -7.08 5.25 -22.08
CA VAL A 665 -8.44 5.71 -22.40
C VAL A 665 -9.14 6.03 -21.09
N SER A 666 -9.64 7.26 -20.95
CA SER A 666 -10.36 7.68 -19.74
C SER A 666 -11.72 8.28 -20.05
N ARG A 667 -12.63 8.20 -19.07
CA ARG A 667 -14.02 8.63 -19.21
C ARG A 667 -14.59 9.09 -17.87
N TRP A 668 -15.32 10.21 -17.91
CA TRP A 668 -16.25 10.60 -16.87
C TRP A 668 -17.55 9.80 -17.03
N VAL A 669 -18.11 9.32 -15.93
CA VAL A 669 -19.28 8.43 -15.91
C VAL A 669 -20.40 9.03 -15.06
N GLU A 670 -21.64 8.90 -15.51
CA GLU A 670 -22.82 9.42 -14.84
C GLU A 670 -23.65 8.34 -14.12
N SER A 671 -23.34 7.05 -14.36
CA SER A 671 -23.96 5.92 -13.66
C SER A 671 -23.01 4.70 -13.57
N PRO A 672 -23.25 3.74 -12.65
CA PRO A 672 -22.58 2.44 -12.66
C PRO A 672 -22.76 1.68 -13.99
N THR A 673 -23.92 1.81 -14.63
CA THR A 673 -24.17 1.21 -15.95
C THR A 673 -23.26 1.80 -17.01
N GLU A 674 -23.06 3.11 -17.03
CA GLU A 674 -22.12 3.76 -17.95
C GLU A 674 -20.68 3.33 -17.72
N LEU A 675 -20.27 3.14 -16.47
CA LEU A 675 -18.94 2.60 -16.17
C LEU A 675 -18.78 1.19 -16.75
N LEU A 676 -19.76 0.30 -16.56
CA LEU A 676 -19.70 -1.05 -17.13
C LEU A 676 -19.67 -1.01 -18.67
N VAL A 677 -20.49 -0.16 -19.30
CA VAL A 677 -20.50 0.06 -20.75
C VAL A 677 -19.12 0.54 -21.24
N PHE A 678 -18.54 1.53 -20.56
CA PHE A 678 -17.21 2.05 -20.87
C PHE A 678 -16.15 0.95 -20.85
N LEU A 679 -16.14 0.10 -19.81
CA LEU A 679 -15.18 -1.00 -19.71
C LEU A 679 -15.37 -2.02 -20.84
N VAL A 680 -16.62 -2.41 -21.11
CA VAL A 680 -16.92 -3.39 -22.16
C VAL A 680 -16.57 -2.84 -23.55
N ASP A 681 -16.93 -1.60 -23.86
CA ASP A 681 -16.62 -0.96 -25.15
C ASP A 681 -15.12 -0.77 -25.35
N THR A 682 -14.41 -0.41 -24.28
CA THR A 682 -12.94 -0.29 -24.32
C THR A 682 -12.31 -1.62 -24.72
N LEU A 683 -12.76 -2.73 -24.12
CA LEU A 683 -12.24 -4.07 -24.44
C LEU A 683 -12.65 -4.55 -25.86
N LYS A 684 -13.86 -4.21 -26.33
CA LYS A 684 -14.32 -4.49 -27.70
C LYS A 684 -13.45 -3.81 -28.76
N GLN A 685 -12.91 -2.64 -28.45
CA GLN A 685 -12.09 -1.84 -29.37
C GLN A 685 -10.60 -2.19 -29.31
N MET A 686 -10.19 -3.08 -28.40
CA MET A 686 -8.79 -3.50 -28.29
C MET A 686 -8.32 -4.28 -29.52
N ASN A 687 -7.00 -4.23 -29.76
CA ASN A 687 -6.38 -5.01 -30.81
C ASN A 687 -6.69 -6.52 -30.63
N PRO A 688 -7.21 -7.22 -31.66
CA PRO A 688 -7.60 -8.64 -31.55
C PRO A 688 -6.49 -9.56 -31.04
N LYS A 689 -5.22 -9.27 -31.36
CA LYS A 689 -4.09 -10.06 -30.85
C LYS A 689 -3.97 -9.96 -29.34
N VAL A 690 -4.18 -8.77 -28.79
CA VAL A 690 -4.12 -8.50 -27.35
C VAL A 690 -5.35 -9.08 -26.66
N SER A 691 -6.55 -8.89 -27.23
CA SER A 691 -7.79 -9.46 -26.68
C SER A 691 -7.71 -10.99 -26.54
N LEU A 692 -7.11 -11.69 -27.53
CA LEU A 692 -6.91 -13.14 -27.50
C LEU A 692 -6.06 -13.61 -26.30
N GLU A 693 -5.13 -12.79 -25.81
CA GLU A 693 -4.31 -13.15 -24.65
C GLU A 693 -5.15 -13.24 -23.38
N PHE A 694 -6.09 -12.30 -23.18
CA PHE A 694 -7.04 -12.34 -22.06
C PHE A 694 -8.07 -13.45 -22.18
N GLU A 695 -8.40 -13.89 -23.40
CA GLU A 695 -9.27 -15.05 -23.60
C GLU A 695 -8.59 -16.36 -23.17
N LYS A 696 -7.29 -16.48 -23.44
CA LYS A 696 -6.49 -17.66 -23.13
C LYS A 696 -6.12 -17.74 -21.66
N ASP A 697 -5.83 -16.59 -21.04
CA ASP A 697 -5.44 -16.50 -19.64
C ASP A 697 -6.37 -15.55 -18.87
N PRO A 698 -7.34 -16.10 -18.10
CA PRO A 698 -8.25 -15.31 -17.28
C PRO A 698 -7.58 -14.44 -16.21
N GLU A 699 -6.35 -14.78 -15.80
CA GLU A 699 -5.63 -14.05 -14.75
C GLU A 699 -4.86 -12.84 -15.29
N LYS A 700 -4.69 -12.75 -16.61
CA LYS A 700 -4.02 -11.62 -17.24
C LYS A 700 -4.81 -10.34 -17.02
N SER A 701 -4.09 -9.25 -16.74
CA SER A 701 -4.69 -8.01 -16.23
C SER A 701 -4.25 -6.79 -17.02
N LEU A 702 -5.07 -5.74 -16.97
CA LEU A 702 -4.74 -4.38 -17.41
C LEU A 702 -4.65 -3.46 -16.19
N ILE A 703 -3.78 -2.46 -16.24
CA ILE A 703 -3.75 -1.41 -15.21
C ILE A 703 -4.97 -0.51 -15.44
N MET A 704 -5.72 -0.25 -14.36
CA MET A 704 -6.89 0.61 -14.35
C MET A 704 -6.86 1.53 -13.14
N HIS A 705 -7.47 2.71 -13.24
CA HIS A 705 -7.69 3.59 -12.10
C HIS A 705 -9.12 4.14 -12.07
N SER A 706 -9.61 4.34 -10.86
CA SER A 706 -10.72 5.21 -10.53
C SER A 706 -10.17 6.58 -10.08
N PRO A 707 -11.03 7.59 -9.90
CA PRO A 707 -10.62 8.89 -9.37
C PRO A 707 -9.89 8.85 -8.01
N THR A 708 -9.98 7.74 -7.28
CA THR A 708 -9.42 7.60 -5.92
C THR A 708 -8.67 6.29 -5.69
N HIS A 709 -8.50 5.42 -6.67
CA HIS A 709 -7.85 4.12 -6.47
C HIS A 709 -7.32 3.52 -7.77
N ALA A 710 -6.12 2.94 -7.75
CA ALA A 710 -5.56 2.19 -8.86
C ALA A 710 -5.59 0.68 -8.59
N PHE A 711 -5.93 -0.12 -9.60
CA PHE A 711 -6.24 -1.53 -9.45
C PHE A 711 -6.09 -2.28 -10.78
N LEU A 712 -6.33 -3.60 -10.77
CA LEU A 712 -6.09 -4.46 -11.93
C LEU A 712 -7.40 -4.92 -12.57
N LEU A 713 -7.73 -4.41 -13.74
CA LEU A 713 -8.85 -4.89 -14.55
C LEU A 713 -8.54 -6.32 -15.04
N LYS A 714 -9.53 -7.21 -14.99
CA LYS A 714 -9.40 -8.65 -15.28
C LYS A 714 -10.35 -9.06 -16.42
N PRO A 715 -10.01 -8.77 -17.70
CA PRO A 715 -10.91 -8.98 -18.83
C PRO A 715 -11.36 -10.43 -19.05
N GLY A 716 -10.54 -11.40 -18.64
CA GLY A 716 -10.79 -12.82 -18.91
C GLY A 716 -11.71 -13.53 -17.91
N LEU A 717 -12.14 -12.85 -16.83
CA LEU A 717 -13.06 -13.41 -15.83
C LEU A 717 -14.48 -13.55 -16.38
N SER A 718 -15.19 -14.61 -15.98
CA SER A 718 -16.60 -14.82 -16.36
C SER A 718 -17.53 -14.32 -15.23
N PRO A 719 -18.64 -13.61 -15.52
CA PRO A 719 -19.26 -13.38 -16.84
C PRO A 719 -18.71 -12.19 -17.65
N PHE A 720 -17.72 -11.44 -17.15
CA PHE A 720 -17.24 -10.21 -17.77
C PHE A 720 -16.68 -10.41 -19.19
N LYS A 721 -15.95 -11.51 -19.40
CA LYS A 721 -15.42 -11.94 -20.69
C LYS A 721 -16.50 -12.08 -21.75
N GLU A 722 -17.62 -12.67 -21.37
CA GLU A 722 -18.73 -12.91 -22.28
C GLU A 722 -19.37 -11.60 -22.78
N LEU A 723 -19.33 -10.53 -21.99
CA LEU A 723 -19.92 -9.23 -22.34
C LEU A 723 -19.18 -8.51 -23.47
N TRP A 724 -17.85 -8.44 -23.38
CA TRP A 724 -17.05 -7.76 -24.40
C TRP A 724 -16.79 -8.64 -25.63
N LYS A 725 -16.98 -9.96 -25.53
CA LYS A 725 -17.01 -10.85 -26.71
C LYS A 725 -18.32 -10.77 -27.50
N ASN A 726 -19.39 -10.24 -26.90
CA ASN A 726 -20.68 -10.16 -27.55
C ASN A 726 -20.71 -9.04 -28.61
N PRO A 727 -21.14 -9.30 -29.87
CA PRO A 727 -21.17 -8.29 -30.93
C PRO A 727 -22.36 -7.30 -30.85
N GLU A 728 -23.35 -7.55 -29.98
CA GLU A 728 -24.51 -6.68 -29.78
C GLU A 728 -24.14 -5.32 -29.20
N PHE A 729 -25.08 -4.37 -29.29
CA PHE A 729 -24.96 -3.06 -28.68
C PHE A 729 -24.84 -3.20 -27.15
N THR A 730 -23.72 -2.73 -26.61
CA THR A 730 -23.27 -3.00 -25.24
C THR A 730 -24.30 -2.65 -24.17
N TYR A 731 -24.90 -1.46 -24.25
CA TYR A 731 -25.90 -1.03 -23.28
C TYR A 731 -27.14 -1.94 -23.29
N THR A 732 -27.67 -2.26 -24.47
CA THR A 732 -28.83 -3.15 -24.61
C THR A 732 -28.52 -4.54 -24.07
N HIS A 733 -27.35 -5.07 -24.39
CA HIS A 733 -26.92 -6.39 -23.91
C HIS A 733 -26.83 -6.44 -22.38
N ILE A 734 -26.23 -5.42 -21.75
CA ILE A 734 -26.14 -5.30 -20.29
C ILE A 734 -27.53 -5.21 -19.66
N ARG A 735 -28.42 -4.38 -20.21
CA ARG A 735 -29.79 -4.23 -19.71
C ARG A 735 -30.54 -5.57 -19.74
N ASP A 736 -30.55 -6.23 -20.90
CA ASP A 736 -31.40 -7.40 -21.16
C ASP A 736 -30.86 -8.69 -20.53
N ASN A 737 -29.54 -8.80 -20.31
CA ASN A 737 -28.91 -10.04 -19.84
C ASN A 737 -28.38 -9.97 -18.39
N ILE A 738 -28.22 -8.76 -17.83
CA ILE A 738 -27.75 -8.57 -16.46
C ILE A 738 -28.82 -7.88 -15.62
N ILE A 739 -29.22 -6.67 -16.01
CA ILE A 739 -30.04 -5.80 -15.16
C ILE A 739 -31.46 -6.35 -15.03
N GLU A 740 -32.16 -6.57 -16.15
CA GLU A 740 -33.55 -7.03 -16.15
C GLU A 740 -33.71 -8.43 -15.56
N PRO A 741 -32.89 -9.44 -15.90
CA PRO A 741 -33.02 -10.78 -15.30
C PRO A 741 -32.80 -10.75 -13.78
N ALA A 742 -31.83 -9.98 -13.30
CA ALA A 742 -31.58 -9.87 -11.86
C ALA A 742 -32.66 -9.06 -11.14
N GLY A 743 -33.16 -7.98 -11.74
CA GLY A 743 -34.30 -7.22 -11.23
C GLY A 743 -35.57 -8.08 -11.15
N ASN A 744 -35.83 -8.90 -12.17
CA ASN A 744 -36.94 -9.86 -12.19
C ASN A 744 -36.79 -10.95 -11.12
N PHE A 745 -35.56 -11.42 -10.86
CA PHE A 745 -35.30 -12.35 -9.77
C PHE A 745 -35.63 -11.72 -8.41
N ILE A 746 -35.17 -10.48 -8.17
CA ILE A 746 -35.41 -9.77 -6.90
C ILE A 746 -36.90 -9.48 -6.70
N SER A 747 -37.63 -9.10 -7.75
CA SER A 747 -39.06 -8.79 -7.67
C SER A 747 -39.93 -10.01 -7.39
N GLN A 748 -39.43 -11.22 -7.66
CA GLN A 748 -40.10 -12.49 -7.31
C GLN A 748 -39.90 -12.90 -5.85
N ILE A 749 -38.97 -12.27 -5.13
CA ILE A 749 -38.78 -12.53 -3.70
C ILE A 749 -39.86 -11.80 -2.91
N SER A 750 -40.64 -12.55 -2.14
CA SER A 750 -41.61 -12.00 -1.20
C SER A 750 -41.26 -12.47 0.21
N LEU A 751 -41.10 -11.52 1.13
CA LEU A 751 -40.73 -11.80 2.51
C LEU A 751 -41.99 -11.92 3.37
N ASP A 752 -42.21 -13.09 3.95
CA ASP A 752 -43.20 -13.26 5.01
C ASP A 752 -42.68 -12.75 6.36
N GLN A 753 -43.50 -12.86 7.40
CA GLN A 753 -43.15 -12.36 8.73
C GLN A 753 -41.95 -13.10 9.35
N ALA A 754 -41.86 -14.43 9.19
CA ALA A 754 -40.76 -15.23 9.74
C ALA A 754 -39.45 -14.93 9.02
N MET A 755 -39.50 -14.73 7.70
CA MET A 755 -38.40 -14.29 6.86
C MET A 755 -37.92 -12.89 7.24
N ALA A 756 -38.82 -11.94 7.43
CA ALA A 756 -38.48 -10.60 7.89
C ALA A 756 -37.82 -10.64 9.27
N HIS A 757 -38.37 -11.40 10.23
CA HIS A 757 -37.77 -11.58 11.56
C HIS A 757 -36.38 -12.20 11.51
N TYR A 758 -36.17 -13.20 10.65
CA TYR A 758 -34.84 -13.78 10.41
C TYR A 758 -33.82 -12.71 9.98
N LEU A 759 -34.18 -11.84 9.03
CA LEU A 759 -33.30 -10.76 8.58
C LEU A 759 -33.08 -9.72 9.68
N ILE A 760 -34.11 -9.35 10.43
CA ILE A 760 -33.98 -8.44 11.58
C ILE A 760 -33.02 -9.02 12.64
N ASP A 761 -33.09 -10.31 12.90
CA ASP A 761 -32.18 -10.98 13.83
C ASP A 761 -30.73 -10.97 13.34
N LYS A 762 -30.51 -11.13 12.03
CA LYS A 762 -29.18 -10.99 11.41
C LYS A 762 -28.66 -9.56 11.48
N LEU A 763 -29.49 -8.57 11.16
CA LEU A 763 -29.14 -7.15 11.23
C LEU A 763 -28.88 -6.72 12.67
N ALA A 764 -29.65 -7.22 13.63
CA ALA A 764 -29.45 -6.93 15.05
C ALA A 764 -28.08 -7.40 15.57
N GLN A 765 -27.45 -8.40 14.94
CA GLN A 765 -26.08 -8.81 15.30
C GLN A 765 -25.03 -7.73 14.94
N LYS A 766 -25.32 -6.88 13.96
CA LYS A 766 -24.48 -5.74 13.53
C LYS A 766 -24.78 -4.46 14.31
N VAL A 767 -25.88 -4.45 15.06
CA VAL A 767 -26.28 -3.34 15.93
C VAL A 767 -25.54 -3.43 17.28
N PRO A 768 -25.03 -2.31 17.83
CA PRO A 768 -24.46 -2.27 19.19
C PRO A 768 -25.43 -2.82 20.24
N GLU A 769 -24.91 -3.56 21.23
CA GLU A 769 -25.73 -4.40 22.12
C GLU A 769 -26.80 -3.62 22.89
N ASN A 770 -26.44 -2.43 23.37
CA ASN A 770 -27.32 -1.51 24.06
C ASN A 770 -28.54 -1.06 23.23
N TYR A 771 -28.47 -1.14 21.90
CA TYR A 771 -29.57 -0.84 21.00
C TYR A 771 -30.26 -2.09 20.43
N ARG A 772 -29.72 -3.30 20.61
CA ARG A 772 -30.26 -4.53 19.97
C ARG A 772 -31.70 -4.81 20.36
N HIS A 773 -32.02 -4.77 21.65
CA HIS A 773 -33.38 -5.02 22.13
C HIS A 773 -34.36 -3.98 21.57
N TYR A 774 -33.98 -2.70 21.63
CA TYR A 774 -34.80 -1.61 21.11
C TYR A 774 -34.97 -1.71 19.58
N PHE A 775 -33.90 -2.01 18.85
CA PHE A 775 -33.94 -2.26 17.40
C PHE A 775 -34.94 -3.38 17.05
N LYS A 776 -34.84 -4.53 17.74
CA LYS A 776 -35.80 -5.64 17.55
C LYS A 776 -37.22 -5.25 17.91
N GLN A 777 -37.41 -4.47 18.97
CA GLN A 777 -38.74 -3.99 19.39
C GLN A 777 -39.36 -3.06 18.33
N VAL A 778 -38.58 -2.12 17.79
CA VAL A 778 -39.02 -1.19 16.73
C VAL A 778 -39.39 -1.95 15.46
N PHE A 779 -38.60 -2.95 15.07
CA PHE A 779 -38.81 -3.75 13.87
C PHE A 779 -39.57 -5.06 14.12
N ASN A 780 -40.29 -5.18 15.23
CA ASN A 780 -41.06 -6.38 15.55
C ASN A 780 -42.21 -6.62 14.57
N TYR A 781 -42.72 -5.54 13.97
CA TYR A 781 -43.79 -5.59 12.98
C TYR A 781 -43.31 -5.03 11.65
N VAL A 782 -43.06 -5.94 10.72
CA VAL A 782 -42.76 -5.62 9.32
C VAL A 782 -43.97 -6.06 8.48
N PRO A 783 -44.43 -5.26 7.50
CA PRO A 783 -45.56 -5.65 6.65
C PRO A 783 -45.30 -6.98 5.93
N ILE A 784 -46.33 -7.82 5.82
CA ILE A 784 -46.23 -9.15 5.20
C ILE A 784 -46.21 -9.02 3.68
N GLY A 785 -45.40 -9.86 3.03
CA GLY A 785 -45.40 -10.01 1.57
C GLY A 785 -44.64 -8.92 0.84
N ILE A 786 -43.83 -8.14 1.55
CA ILE A 786 -43.02 -7.07 0.97
C ILE A 786 -41.82 -7.63 0.20
N SER A 787 -41.42 -6.90 -0.83
CA SER A 787 -40.19 -7.18 -1.57
C SER A 787 -38.94 -6.74 -0.78
N PRO A 788 -37.74 -7.26 -1.10
CA PRO A 788 -36.51 -6.82 -0.45
C PRO A 788 -36.24 -5.30 -0.54
N PRO A 789 -36.50 -4.60 -1.66
CA PRO A 789 -36.36 -3.15 -1.70
C PRO A 789 -37.33 -2.40 -0.78
N GLU A 790 -38.58 -2.86 -0.68
CA GLU A 790 -39.57 -2.29 0.24
C GLU A 790 -39.18 -2.51 1.70
N PHE A 791 -38.68 -3.71 2.03
CA PHE A 791 -38.12 -4.01 3.35
C PHE A 791 -36.98 -3.05 3.70
N ARG A 792 -35.98 -2.93 2.81
CA ARG A 792 -34.84 -2.02 3.00
C ARG A 792 -35.29 -0.58 3.20
N ASN A 793 -36.21 -0.10 2.36
CA ASN A 793 -36.73 1.28 2.47
C ASN A 793 -37.52 1.51 3.75
N HIS A 794 -38.30 0.51 4.20
CA HIS A 794 -38.98 0.55 5.49
C HIS A 794 -37.98 0.69 6.64
N LEU A 795 -36.92 -0.12 6.68
CA LEU A 795 -35.89 -0.03 7.71
C LEU A 795 -35.23 1.34 7.74
N VAL A 796 -34.74 1.82 6.60
CA VAL A 796 -34.04 3.10 6.50
C VAL A 796 -34.96 4.25 6.90
N TYR A 797 -36.22 4.23 6.46
CA TYR A 797 -37.19 5.26 6.80
C TYR A 797 -37.51 5.30 8.30
N VAL A 798 -37.77 4.14 8.92
CA VAL A 798 -38.08 4.06 10.35
C VAL A 798 -36.86 4.46 11.19
N MET A 799 -35.65 3.99 10.84
CA MET A 799 -34.43 4.39 11.54
C MET A 799 -34.18 5.90 11.50
N ASN A 800 -34.50 6.56 10.37
CA ASN A 800 -34.36 8.01 10.26
C ASN A 800 -35.42 8.79 11.07
N LYS A 801 -36.58 8.19 11.36
CA LYS A 801 -37.66 8.82 12.15
C LYS A 801 -37.53 8.57 13.64
N GLU A 802 -37.07 7.38 14.04
CA GLU A 802 -36.94 7.01 15.44
C GLU A 802 -35.72 7.69 16.07
N ARG A 803 -35.96 8.63 16.99
CA ARG A 803 -34.89 9.42 17.63
C ARG A 803 -33.80 8.56 18.28
N GLY A 804 -34.18 7.41 18.85
CA GLY A 804 -33.26 6.47 19.49
C GLY A 804 -32.37 5.68 18.51
N LEU A 805 -32.73 5.61 17.23
CA LEU A 805 -31.97 4.92 16.18
C LEU A 805 -31.30 5.90 15.18
N GLY A 806 -31.80 7.14 15.09
CA GLY A 806 -31.31 8.18 14.20
C GLY A 806 -30.07 8.93 14.69
N TYR A 807 -29.91 9.12 16.02
CA TYR A 807 -28.72 9.77 16.58
C TYR A 807 -27.52 8.83 16.49
N GLY A 808 -26.66 9.05 15.48
CA GLY A 808 -25.44 8.25 15.24
C GLY A 808 -25.59 7.10 14.26
N ARG A 809 -26.76 6.91 13.61
CA ARG A 809 -27.09 5.79 12.69
C ARG A 809 -26.57 4.44 13.19
N VAL A 810 -27.40 3.75 13.98
CA VAL A 810 -27.07 2.45 14.59
C VAL A 810 -26.72 1.38 13.54
N LEU A 811 -27.19 1.53 12.30
CA LEU A 811 -26.87 0.68 11.16
C LEU A 811 -26.82 1.51 9.86
N SER A 812 -25.87 1.22 8.97
CA SER A 812 -25.79 1.86 7.65
C SER A 812 -26.66 1.14 6.61
N ALA A 813 -27.07 1.85 5.56
CA ALA A 813 -27.77 1.24 4.43
C ALA A 813 -26.91 0.16 3.75
N ASP A 814 -25.62 0.42 3.56
CA ASP A 814 -24.67 -0.55 2.99
C ASP A 814 -24.62 -1.86 3.79
N THR A 815 -24.74 -1.79 5.13
CA THR A 815 -24.77 -2.99 5.99
C THR A 815 -26.06 -3.78 5.79
N ILE A 816 -27.20 -3.10 5.56
CA ILE A 816 -28.46 -3.77 5.22
C ILE A 816 -28.29 -4.49 3.88
N ASP A 817 -27.75 -3.80 2.88
CA ASP A 817 -27.59 -4.32 1.52
C ASP A 817 -26.59 -5.51 1.49
N GLU A 818 -25.50 -5.48 2.29
CA GLU A 818 -24.56 -6.62 2.49
C GLU A 818 -25.29 -7.88 3.00
N ILE A 819 -26.16 -7.73 4.00
CA ILE A 819 -26.90 -8.85 4.59
C ILE A 819 -27.94 -9.38 3.62
N LEU A 820 -28.69 -8.50 2.95
CA LEU A 820 -29.64 -8.91 1.91
C LEU A 820 -28.92 -9.65 0.78
N PHE A 821 -27.73 -9.20 0.39
CA PHE A 821 -26.96 -9.83 -0.68
C PHE A 821 -26.50 -11.25 -0.34
N SER A 822 -26.06 -11.47 0.89
CA SER A 822 -25.52 -12.76 1.34
C SER A 822 -26.59 -13.77 1.76
N GLU A 823 -27.72 -13.31 2.29
CA GLU A 823 -28.77 -14.19 2.86
C GLU A 823 -29.88 -14.54 1.85
N LEU A 824 -30.18 -13.71 0.86
CA LEU A 824 -31.31 -13.95 -0.05
C LEU A 824 -31.00 -14.98 -1.17
N PRO A 825 -32.01 -15.76 -1.61
CA PRO A 825 -33.37 -15.85 -1.08
C PRO A 825 -33.48 -16.75 0.16
N LEU A 826 -34.44 -16.45 1.03
CA LEU A 826 -34.75 -17.24 2.22
C LEU A 826 -35.66 -18.43 1.88
N PHE A 827 -35.61 -19.47 2.72
CA PHE A 827 -36.42 -20.68 2.55
C PHE A 827 -36.69 -21.43 3.86
N SER A 828 -37.72 -22.27 3.87
CA SER A 828 -38.08 -23.11 5.01
C SER A 828 -37.13 -24.31 5.16
N SER A 829 -36.81 -24.68 6.40
CA SER A 829 -36.02 -25.87 6.73
C SER A 829 -36.56 -27.16 6.10
N SER A 830 -37.86 -27.23 5.79
CA SER A 830 -38.48 -28.36 5.08
C SER A 830 -37.89 -28.62 3.69
N GLU A 831 -37.36 -27.59 3.02
CA GLU A 831 -36.77 -27.73 1.67
C GLU A 831 -35.28 -28.07 1.70
N LEU A 832 -34.64 -28.05 2.88
CA LEU A 832 -33.18 -28.15 3.00
C LEU A 832 -32.62 -29.44 2.37
N LYS A 833 -33.23 -30.60 2.67
CA LYS A 833 -32.77 -31.89 2.14
C LYS A 833 -32.78 -31.89 0.61
N GLU A 834 -33.88 -31.45 0.02
CA GLU A 834 -34.05 -31.41 -1.44
C GLU A 834 -33.05 -30.46 -2.09
N ARG A 835 -32.87 -29.26 -1.51
CA ARG A 835 -31.92 -28.25 -2.02
C ARG A 835 -30.49 -28.79 -1.98
N ILE A 836 -30.06 -29.42 -0.89
CA ILE A 836 -28.74 -30.06 -0.77
C ILE A 836 -28.57 -31.12 -1.86
N GLN A 837 -29.52 -32.05 -2.01
CA GLN A 837 -29.45 -33.09 -3.05
C GLN A 837 -29.31 -32.50 -4.46
N LYS A 838 -30.08 -31.45 -4.79
CA LYS A 838 -30.01 -30.75 -6.09
C LYS A 838 -28.66 -30.08 -6.31
N VAL A 839 -28.08 -29.48 -5.27
CA VAL A 839 -26.74 -28.88 -5.33
C VAL A 839 -25.69 -29.97 -5.59
N PHE A 840 -25.66 -31.03 -4.79
CA PHE A 840 -24.69 -32.12 -4.92
C PHE A 840 -24.74 -32.80 -6.31
N LYS A 841 -25.93 -32.99 -6.88
CA LYS A 841 -26.10 -33.56 -8.23
C LYS A 841 -25.44 -32.71 -9.34
N LYS A 842 -25.22 -31.41 -9.12
CA LYS A 842 -24.60 -30.49 -10.08
C LYS A 842 -23.14 -30.16 -9.77
N LEU A 843 -22.61 -30.62 -8.64
CA LEU A 843 -21.22 -30.37 -8.25
C LEU A 843 -20.26 -31.29 -9.03
N PRO A 844 -19.05 -30.80 -9.36
CA PRO A 844 -18.04 -31.63 -10.01
C PRO A 844 -17.55 -32.74 -9.08
N ASN A 845 -17.19 -33.89 -9.68
CA ASN A 845 -16.63 -35.05 -8.99
C ASN A 845 -17.52 -35.66 -7.89
N ILE A 846 -18.85 -35.48 -7.99
CA ILE A 846 -19.86 -36.16 -7.16
C ILE A 846 -20.52 -37.27 -7.99
N GLY A 847 -20.11 -38.52 -7.76
CA GLY A 847 -20.69 -39.70 -8.41
C GLY A 847 -21.85 -40.34 -7.61
N PRO A 848 -22.51 -41.37 -8.15
CA PRO A 848 -23.62 -42.08 -7.49
C PRO A 848 -23.25 -42.65 -6.12
N SER A 849 -22.00 -43.09 -5.94
CA SER A 849 -21.51 -43.62 -4.65
C SER A 849 -21.46 -42.55 -3.57
N LEU A 850 -21.05 -41.32 -3.90
CA LEU A 850 -21.00 -40.21 -2.95
C LEU A 850 -22.42 -39.71 -2.61
N LEU A 851 -23.33 -39.71 -3.58
CA LEU A 851 -24.74 -39.40 -3.36
C LEU A 851 -25.41 -40.42 -2.42
N SER A 852 -25.10 -41.72 -2.57
CA SER A 852 -25.59 -42.73 -1.63
C SER A 852 -25.03 -42.51 -0.22
N LYS A 853 -23.76 -42.14 -0.08
CA LYS A 853 -23.17 -41.79 1.23
C LYS A 853 -23.80 -40.55 1.83
N LEU A 854 -24.20 -39.57 1.02
CA LEU A 854 -24.90 -38.38 1.47
C LEU A 854 -26.26 -38.75 2.10
N GLU A 855 -27.02 -39.67 1.49
CA GLU A 855 -28.28 -40.14 2.09
C GLU A 855 -28.04 -40.84 3.43
N THR A 856 -27.06 -41.74 3.50
CA THR A 856 -26.70 -42.40 4.77
C THR A 856 -26.27 -41.39 5.83
N LEU A 857 -25.43 -40.42 5.47
CA LEU A 857 -24.96 -39.38 6.38
C LEU A 857 -26.11 -38.50 6.88
N TRP A 858 -27.09 -38.21 6.02
CA TRP A 858 -28.29 -37.47 6.41
C TRP A 858 -29.14 -38.24 7.42
N GLU A 859 -29.25 -39.56 7.29
CA GLU A 859 -29.98 -40.43 8.23
C GLU A 859 -29.24 -40.62 9.56
N GLU A 860 -27.91 -40.64 9.55
CA GLU A 860 -27.07 -40.85 10.73
C GLU A 860 -26.85 -39.58 11.57
N LEU A 861 -26.89 -38.40 10.96
CA LEU A 861 -26.75 -37.15 11.69
C LEU A 861 -27.97 -36.95 12.60
N PRO A 862 -27.79 -36.59 13.88
CA PRO A 862 -28.88 -36.13 14.72
C PRO A 862 -29.34 -34.75 14.22
N ILE A 863 -30.19 -34.75 13.20
CA ILE A 863 -30.75 -33.54 12.59
C ILE A 863 -31.83 -33.00 13.55
N GLU A 864 -31.37 -32.31 14.59
CA GLU A 864 -32.23 -31.40 15.33
C GLU A 864 -32.26 -30.09 14.55
N MET A 865 -33.42 -29.77 13.98
CA MET A 865 -33.74 -28.46 13.44
C MET A 865 -34.99 -27.95 14.12
N LEU A 866 -35.05 -26.65 14.40
CA LEU A 866 -36.28 -26.05 14.88
C LEU A 866 -37.37 -26.19 13.78
N PRO A 867 -38.53 -26.79 14.08
CA PRO A 867 -39.62 -26.90 13.11
C PRO A 867 -40.01 -25.52 12.59
N GLY A 868 -40.05 -25.36 11.26
CA GLY A 868 -40.35 -24.07 10.64
C GLY A 868 -39.21 -23.03 10.66
N ALA A 869 -37.98 -23.43 11.00
CA ALA A 869 -36.82 -22.54 10.90
C ALA A 869 -36.63 -22.00 9.47
N ILE A 870 -36.32 -20.71 9.37
CA ILE A 870 -35.95 -20.04 8.12
C ILE A 870 -34.44 -20.08 7.95
N LEU A 871 -33.99 -20.38 6.74
CA LEU A 871 -32.59 -20.41 6.35
C LEU A 871 -32.33 -19.46 5.19
N GLY A 872 -31.15 -18.86 5.17
CA GLY A 872 -30.66 -18.07 4.03
C GLY A 872 -29.77 -18.85 3.08
N ALA A 873 -29.46 -18.22 1.94
CA ALA A 873 -28.54 -18.71 0.93
C ALA A 873 -27.15 -19.02 1.52
N GLN A 874 -26.65 -18.18 2.45
CA GLN A 874 -25.39 -18.43 3.13
C GLN A 874 -25.42 -19.70 3.99
N ASN A 875 -26.50 -19.93 4.75
CA ASN A 875 -26.64 -21.17 5.55
C ASN A 875 -26.59 -22.41 4.66
N LEU A 876 -27.30 -22.40 3.52
CA LEU A 876 -27.30 -23.52 2.58
C LEU A 876 -25.88 -23.84 2.11
N LYS A 877 -25.10 -22.82 1.73
CA LYS A 877 -23.71 -23.01 1.28
C LYS A 877 -22.85 -23.60 2.39
N GLU A 878 -22.92 -23.06 3.60
CA GLU A 878 -22.14 -23.53 4.75
C GLU A 878 -22.48 -24.98 5.13
N ILE A 879 -23.76 -25.34 5.08
CA ILE A 879 -24.21 -26.72 5.30
C ILE A 879 -23.67 -27.62 4.20
N VAL A 880 -23.80 -27.27 2.93
CA VAL A 880 -23.25 -28.04 1.80
C VAL A 880 -21.74 -28.25 1.95
N MET A 881 -20.98 -27.21 2.32
CA MET A 881 -19.54 -27.31 2.57
C MET A 881 -19.20 -28.21 3.76
N SER A 882 -20.03 -28.19 4.81
CA SER A 882 -19.88 -29.10 5.96
C SER A 882 -20.08 -30.56 5.55
N PHE A 883 -21.10 -30.84 4.73
CA PHE A 883 -21.33 -32.18 4.17
C PHE A 883 -20.16 -32.61 3.27
N LEU A 884 -19.59 -31.73 2.46
CA LEU A 884 -18.39 -32.03 1.67
C LEU A 884 -17.20 -32.44 2.58
N CYS A 885 -16.96 -31.73 3.68
CA CYS A 885 -15.92 -32.10 4.64
C CYS A 885 -16.14 -33.51 5.21
N LEU A 886 -17.37 -33.83 5.61
CA LEU A 886 -17.73 -35.13 6.18
C LEU A 886 -17.62 -36.27 5.15
N LEU A 887 -18.10 -36.05 3.93
CA LEU A 887 -18.11 -37.07 2.88
C LEU A 887 -16.72 -37.43 2.37
N TYR A 888 -15.83 -36.43 2.22
CA TYR A 888 -14.45 -36.67 1.80
C TYR A 888 -13.54 -37.08 2.95
N GLY A 889 -13.84 -36.67 4.18
CA GLY A 889 -12.95 -36.89 5.33
C GLY A 889 -11.62 -36.14 5.19
N THR A 890 -11.60 -35.05 4.42
CA THR A 890 -10.44 -34.19 4.17
C THR A 890 -10.75 -32.73 4.49
N THR A 891 -9.71 -31.93 4.70
CA THR A 891 -9.80 -30.47 4.91
C THR A 891 -9.61 -29.67 3.64
N SER A 892 -9.22 -30.33 2.55
CA SER A 892 -8.89 -29.73 1.26
C SER A 892 -9.31 -30.62 0.09
N SER A 893 -9.37 -30.04 -1.11
CA SER A 893 -9.81 -30.66 -2.35
C SER A 893 -9.04 -30.11 -3.56
N ALA A 894 -9.00 -30.88 -4.64
CA ALA A 894 -8.55 -30.43 -5.96
C ALA A 894 -9.53 -29.45 -6.64
N PHE A 895 -10.80 -29.44 -6.21
CA PHE A 895 -11.86 -28.61 -6.76
C PHE A 895 -12.18 -27.43 -5.83
N ASP A 896 -12.40 -26.25 -6.43
CA ASP A 896 -12.82 -25.04 -5.73
C ASP A 896 -14.30 -25.13 -5.34
N TYR A 897 -14.60 -25.93 -4.32
CA TYR A 897 -15.99 -26.17 -3.92
C TYR A 897 -16.68 -24.91 -3.39
N HIS A 898 -15.96 -23.94 -2.83
CA HIS A 898 -16.55 -22.64 -2.48
C HIS A 898 -17.11 -21.92 -3.71
N LEU A 899 -16.32 -21.84 -4.79
CA LEU A 899 -16.78 -21.25 -6.05
C LEU A 899 -17.88 -22.10 -6.71
N HIS A 900 -17.71 -23.42 -6.80
CA HIS A 900 -18.66 -24.29 -7.47
C HIS A 900 -20.02 -24.35 -6.75
N VAL A 901 -20.03 -24.43 -5.42
CA VAL A 901 -21.27 -24.39 -4.63
C VAL A 901 -21.97 -23.05 -4.85
N SER A 902 -21.25 -21.93 -4.80
CA SER A 902 -21.82 -20.61 -5.08
C SER A 902 -22.45 -20.55 -6.48
N GLN A 903 -21.71 -20.96 -7.52
CA GLN A 903 -22.21 -20.98 -8.90
C GLN A 903 -23.44 -21.88 -9.09
N VAL A 904 -23.45 -23.06 -8.47
CA VAL A 904 -24.58 -23.99 -8.54
C VAL A 904 -25.80 -23.44 -7.81
N CYS A 905 -25.64 -22.88 -6.61
CA CYS A 905 -26.72 -22.23 -5.87
C CYS A 905 -27.34 -21.10 -6.70
N LYS A 906 -26.53 -20.25 -7.34
CA LYS A 906 -27.00 -19.17 -8.22
C LYS A 906 -27.78 -19.71 -9.42
N LYS A 907 -27.25 -20.73 -10.11
CA LYS A 907 -27.92 -21.39 -11.25
C LYS A 907 -29.25 -22.06 -10.88
N LEU A 908 -29.41 -22.46 -9.63
CA LEU A 908 -30.63 -23.09 -9.11
C LEU A 908 -31.61 -22.06 -8.51
N GLY A 909 -31.26 -20.77 -8.47
CA GLY A 909 -32.07 -19.74 -7.81
C GLY A 909 -32.05 -19.82 -6.28
N TYR A 910 -31.04 -20.45 -5.69
CA TYR A 910 -30.84 -20.57 -4.23
C TYR A 910 -29.88 -19.50 -3.67
N ALA A 911 -29.46 -18.55 -4.50
CA ALA A 911 -28.68 -17.38 -4.14
C ALA A 911 -28.97 -16.28 -5.17
N LEU A 912 -28.69 -15.02 -4.83
CA LEU A 912 -28.81 -13.91 -5.77
C LEU A 912 -27.97 -14.12 -7.05
N PRO A 913 -28.38 -13.53 -8.19
CA PRO A 913 -27.68 -13.62 -9.45
C PRO A 913 -26.17 -13.31 -9.35
N MET A 914 -25.38 -13.93 -10.22
CA MET A 914 -23.92 -13.78 -10.19
C MET A 914 -23.52 -12.33 -10.45
N PRO A 915 -22.66 -11.72 -9.60
CA PRO A 915 -22.11 -10.42 -9.90
C PRO A 915 -21.20 -10.49 -11.13
N THR A 916 -21.14 -9.39 -11.88
CA THR A 916 -20.16 -9.22 -12.95
C THR A 916 -18.86 -8.73 -12.32
N ILE A 917 -18.00 -9.66 -11.89
CA ILE A 917 -16.67 -9.34 -11.35
C ILE A 917 -15.78 -8.90 -12.51
N VAL A 918 -15.18 -7.71 -12.38
CA VAL A 918 -14.41 -7.08 -13.47
C VAL A 918 -12.95 -6.85 -13.12
N ALA A 919 -12.59 -6.75 -11.83
CA ALA A 919 -11.25 -6.34 -11.45
C ALA A 919 -10.82 -6.83 -10.05
N ASP A 920 -9.50 -6.94 -9.87
CA ASP A 920 -8.84 -7.19 -8.59
C ASP A 920 -8.57 -5.86 -7.90
N THR A 921 -9.05 -5.71 -6.65
CA THR A 921 -8.94 -4.46 -5.87
C THR A 921 -7.50 -4.18 -5.40
N ASN A 922 -6.58 -5.14 -5.53
CA ASN A 922 -5.30 -5.26 -4.83
C ASN A 922 -5.40 -5.63 -3.35
N TRP A 923 -6.60 -5.63 -2.76
CA TRP A 923 -6.82 -6.05 -1.37
C TRP A 923 -6.87 -7.57 -1.27
N VAL A 924 -6.74 -8.09 -0.04
CA VAL A 924 -6.57 -9.54 0.19
C VAL A 924 -7.83 -10.35 -0.15
N ARG A 925 -9.02 -9.80 0.09
CA ARG A 925 -10.29 -10.56 0.04
C ARG A 925 -11.24 -10.15 -1.07
N ASP A 926 -11.12 -8.91 -1.54
CA ASP A 926 -12.16 -8.25 -2.30
C ASP A 926 -11.75 -8.13 -3.77
N GLU A 927 -12.73 -8.33 -4.64
CA GLU A 927 -12.70 -8.03 -6.07
C GLU A 927 -13.75 -6.93 -6.33
N PHE A 928 -13.59 -6.15 -7.39
CA PHE A 928 -14.61 -5.21 -7.84
C PHE A 928 -15.59 -5.90 -8.79
N GLY A 929 -16.89 -5.66 -8.57
CA GLY A 929 -17.92 -6.18 -9.45
C GLY A 929 -19.20 -5.35 -9.46
N PHE A 930 -20.01 -5.57 -10.49
CA PHE A 930 -21.33 -4.96 -10.62
C PHE A 930 -22.41 -5.90 -10.09
N VAL A 931 -23.28 -5.37 -9.24
CA VAL A 931 -24.36 -6.10 -8.56
C VAL A 931 -25.65 -5.34 -8.79
N VAL A 932 -26.75 -6.04 -9.12
CA VAL A 932 -28.09 -5.46 -8.96
C VAL A 932 -28.43 -5.58 -7.48
N ASN A 933 -28.35 -4.46 -6.76
CA ASN A 933 -28.49 -4.42 -5.31
C ASN A 933 -29.89 -4.90 -4.90
N PRO A 934 -30.03 -5.94 -4.07
CA PRO A 934 -31.33 -6.45 -3.63
C PRO A 934 -32.15 -5.43 -2.83
N GLY A 935 -31.50 -4.46 -2.18
CA GLY A 935 -32.13 -3.40 -1.39
C GLY A 935 -32.57 -2.18 -2.19
N SER A 936 -31.91 -1.86 -3.31
CA SER A 936 -32.29 -0.71 -4.16
C SER A 936 -32.97 -1.12 -5.47
N GLY A 937 -32.75 -2.35 -5.93
CA GLY A 937 -33.17 -2.85 -7.24
C GLY A 937 -32.36 -2.28 -8.41
N GLN A 938 -31.29 -1.52 -8.15
CA GLN A 938 -30.48 -0.85 -9.16
C GLN A 938 -29.12 -1.52 -9.35
N LEU A 939 -28.52 -1.34 -10.53
CA LEU A 939 -27.14 -1.76 -10.77
C LEU A 939 -26.18 -0.82 -10.04
N GLU A 940 -25.29 -1.39 -9.23
CA GLU A 940 -24.34 -0.67 -8.41
C GLU A 940 -22.94 -1.29 -8.51
N PHE A 941 -21.92 -0.49 -8.17
CA PHE A 941 -20.53 -0.94 -8.11
C PHE A 941 -20.16 -1.35 -6.69
N TRP A 942 -19.73 -2.59 -6.53
CA TRP A 942 -19.57 -3.28 -5.25
C TRP A 942 -18.16 -3.84 -5.11
N ARG A 943 -17.76 -4.03 -3.84
CA ARG A 943 -16.69 -4.97 -3.48
C ARG A 943 -17.32 -6.31 -3.15
N VAL A 944 -16.83 -7.37 -3.77
CA VAL A 944 -17.36 -8.74 -3.62
C VAL A 944 -16.22 -9.72 -3.43
N ASP A 945 -16.47 -10.84 -2.78
CA ASP A 945 -15.50 -11.93 -2.75
C ASP A 945 -15.40 -12.61 -4.12
N TYR A 946 -14.32 -13.37 -4.38
CA TYR A 946 -14.13 -14.03 -5.68
C TYR A 946 -15.22 -15.06 -6.02
N THR A 947 -15.98 -15.55 -5.02
CA THR A 947 -17.14 -16.43 -5.26
C THR A 947 -18.40 -15.65 -5.60
N GLY A 948 -18.42 -14.34 -5.34
CA GLY A 948 -19.56 -13.45 -5.47
C GLY A 948 -20.72 -13.83 -4.54
N SER A 949 -20.43 -14.42 -3.39
CA SER A 949 -21.41 -14.84 -2.38
C SER A 949 -21.61 -13.80 -1.29
N VAL A 950 -20.58 -12.99 -1.04
CA VAL A 950 -20.57 -11.93 -0.03
C VAL A 950 -20.01 -10.67 -0.69
N GLY A 951 -20.52 -9.51 -0.31
CA GLY A 951 -20.06 -8.24 -0.83
C GLY A 951 -20.80 -7.09 -0.18
N ALA A 952 -20.32 -5.89 -0.42
CA ALA A 952 -20.91 -4.65 0.07
C ALA A 952 -20.86 -3.55 -0.99
N PRO A 953 -21.84 -2.63 -1.00
CA PRO A 953 -21.76 -1.39 -1.79
C PRO A 953 -20.53 -0.56 -1.42
N ILE A 954 -20.10 0.29 -2.34
CA ILE A 954 -19.06 1.30 -2.12
C ILE A 954 -19.69 2.69 -2.22
N SER A 955 -20.62 2.99 -1.31
CA SER A 955 -21.37 4.27 -1.32
C SER A 955 -20.48 5.51 -1.22
N THR A 956 -19.26 5.36 -0.67
CA THR A 956 -18.25 6.43 -0.63
C THR A 956 -17.80 6.89 -2.02
N TRP A 957 -17.99 6.07 -3.06
CA TRP A 957 -17.65 6.37 -4.44
C TRP A 957 -18.82 6.93 -5.25
N ASP A 958 -20.02 7.07 -4.67
CA ASP A 958 -21.21 7.51 -5.38
C ASP A 958 -21.00 8.85 -6.12
N LYS A 959 -20.27 9.79 -5.50
CA LYS A 959 -19.94 11.09 -6.12
C LYS A 959 -19.15 11.01 -7.43
N TRP A 960 -18.49 9.87 -7.69
CA TRP A 960 -17.71 9.55 -8.90
C TRP A 960 -18.47 8.66 -9.88
N LEU A 961 -19.62 8.15 -9.47
CA LEU A 961 -20.46 7.22 -10.22
C LEU A 961 -21.82 7.78 -10.59
N ASN A 962 -22.18 8.97 -10.08
CA ASN A 962 -23.50 9.60 -10.29
C ASN A 962 -23.43 10.91 -11.09
N GLY A 963 -22.30 11.20 -11.73
CA GLY A 963 -22.09 12.42 -12.51
C GLY A 963 -21.81 13.70 -11.69
N SER A 964 -21.83 13.65 -10.35
CA SER A 964 -21.64 14.85 -9.52
C SER A 964 -20.24 15.47 -9.65
N THR A 965 -19.22 14.64 -9.88
CA THR A 965 -17.82 15.09 -10.00
C THR A 965 -17.23 14.68 -11.35
N ARG A 966 -16.69 15.66 -12.09
CA ARG A 966 -16.15 15.45 -13.45
C ARG A 966 -14.69 15.00 -13.50
N GLU A 967 -13.89 15.49 -12.57
CA GLU A 967 -12.46 15.18 -12.47
C GLU A 967 -12.07 14.85 -11.03
N PRO A 968 -11.13 13.91 -10.82
CA PRO A 968 -10.51 13.04 -11.83
C PRO A 968 -11.49 12.01 -12.43
N THR A 969 -11.13 11.42 -13.58
CA THR A 969 -11.96 10.47 -14.35
C THR A 969 -11.55 9.01 -14.09
N TRP A 970 -12.30 8.05 -14.64
CA TRP A 970 -11.91 6.64 -14.67
C TRP A 970 -11.04 6.36 -15.89
N GLY A 971 -9.96 5.59 -15.77
CA GLY A 971 -9.04 5.33 -16.88
C GLY A 971 -8.50 3.90 -16.96
N VAL A 972 -8.23 3.42 -18.17
CA VAL A 972 -7.67 2.10 -18.47
C VAL A 972 -6.44 2.24 -19.36
N TYR A 973 -5.32 1.61 -18.98
CA TYR A 973 -4.12 1.55 -19.82
C TYR A 973 -4.23 0.38 -20.80
N ILE A 974 -4.69 0.66 -22.02
CA ILE A 974 -5.19 -0.36 -22.95
C ILE A 974 -4.11 -1.18 -23.67
N ASN A 975 -2.83 -0.80 -23.59
CA ASN A 975 -1.76 -1.48 -24.31
C ASN A 975 -0.80 -2.19 -23.34
N PRO A 976 -1.03 -3.47 -22.99
CA PRO A 976 -0.21 -4.20 -22.03
C PRO A 976 1.24 -4.45 -22.48
N GLN A 977 1.52 -4.33 -23.78
CA GLN A 977 2.89 -4.39 -24.30
C GLN A 977 3.75 -3.23 -23.79
N GLU A 978 3.12 -2.15 -23.33
CA GLU A 978 3.81 -0.96 -22.86
C GLU A 978 4.39 -1.10 -21.46
N TYR A 979 3.85 -2.04 -20.69
CA TYR A 979 4.23 -2.35 -19.32
C TYR A 979 4.45 -3.86 -19.16
N SER A 980 5.04 -4.48 -20.19
CA SER A 980 5.61 -5.82 -20.13
C SER A 980 7.09 -5.82 -20.51
N SER A 981 7.87 -6.62 -19.79
CA SER A 981 9.33 -6.75 -19.92
C SER A 981 9.77 -7.71 -21.00
#